data_AF-A0A445BKF0-F1
#
_entry.id   AF-A0A445BKF0-F1
#
_cell.length_a   1.000
_cell.length_b   1.000
_cell.length_c   1.000
_cell.angle_alpha   90.00
_cell.angle_beta   90.00
_cell.angle_gamma   90.00
#
_symmetry.space_group_name_H-M   'P 1'
#
loop_
_entity.id
_entity.type
_entity.pdbx_description
1 polymer ?
#
loop_
_entity_poly.entity_id
_entity_poly.type
_entity_poly.pdbx_seq_one_letter_code
_entity_poly.pdbx_strand_id
1 'polypeptide(L)'
;MRSFQVTSLLIGLKKLQNNSMKKVQKWREALTEAANLAGWVSSSCRDESELIQKIVKDVLQKLIDHNPPNDIKSFGTDAIESIMLDMSHIDDLQLSVDTFKKMSRLRLLKLYDSSEKNGKLSNLQLPIGLKPLRYFEWHAYPLPTLPSNFCPEKLVTLRIQNSQLKRLWDGKQNLVDLEEVDLTGCQKLVELPDLSKAKNLKSVHLSNCRSLAHVHPSILSLGKLELLDLLNCIKLEMLGNKKHSRSLKHLCVCGCSNLIEFALSSEEIEYLDLSHTGIKVLHPSIGRFTKVKEISLCGIRLKNLPDGWSRLKSLEKLSLFKCGRVVSKQKLHDIFDGLQSLQNLSLVNCDSLFELPGNVGRLSSLQKLQLDGSHVETLPGSIKHLPNLKTLSLIGCKMLQYWPELPPSIRHLKALNCTLLQKVAFGLFSYELQEEKRVSISLQNCVNLDVENCIYSFLQHVRKQAYECEFRRRGVGRENIVVWRSDFFKICYPDSRVPEWFTYRAVGSSITFEVAPPSSYYFGSLLCIVLSSHSLDFELDIKCRCYLEDGKMHKYSLGILFLSHVPVEGHSDHVYMTYNFNGIFDVIKLDQLNNKIASSGHKPKLTFEFFVSSGMARGKKDLNLLIKECGVYPLNDSNNCVE
;
A
#
# COMPACT_ATOMS: atom_id res chain seq x y z
N MET A 1 -7.42 -25.38 -28.76
CA MET A 1 -6.80 -25.51 -30.09
C MET A 1 -5.66 -26.53 -30.00
N ARG A 2 -5.56 -27.48 -30.94
CA ARG A 2 -4.34 -28.30 -31.11
C ARG A 2 -3.29 -27.42 -31.78
N SER A 3 -2.31 -26.96 -31.01
CA SER A 3 -1.17 -26.19 -31.52
C SER A 3 -0.11 -27.18 -32.04
N PHE A 4 -0.11 -27.43 -33.34
CA PHE A 4 0.88 -28.25 -34.03
C PHE A 4 2.15 -27.44 -34.35
N GLN A 5 3.28 -28.05 -34.02
CA GLN A 5 4.59 -28.03 -34.70
C GLN A 5 5.18 -26.67 -35.13
N VAL A 6 6.25 -26.29 -34.43
CA VAL A 6 7.29 -25.39 -34.94
C VAL A 6 8.12 -26.18 -35.97
N THR A 7 7.83 -25.98 -37.26
CA THR A 7 8.76 -26.35 -38.34
C THR A 7 8.99 -25.16 -39.26
N SER A 8 10.28 -24.92 -39.53
CA SER A 8 10.89 -24.05 -40.55
C SER A 8 10.89 -22.52 -40.31
N LEU A 9 12.07 -21.93 -40.05
CA LEU A 9 12.97 -21.47 -41.13
C LEU A 9 14.34 -20.98 -40.60
N LEU A 10 15.37 -21.79 -40.87
CA LEU A 10 16.80 -21.43 -40.87
C LEU A 10 17.25 -21.46 -42.34
N ILE A 11 17.02 -20.37 -43.09
CA ILE A 11 17.67 -20.17 -44.40
C ILE A 11 18.19 -18.74 -44.44
N GLY A 12 19.39 -18.58 -43.93
CA GLY A 12 20.05 -17.27 -43.86
C GLY A 12 21.47 -17.32 -43.29
N LEU A 13 22.21 -18.41 -43.48
CA LEU A 13 23.60 -18.50 -43.03
C LEU A 13 24.53 -19.05 -44.13
N LYS A 14 24.55 -18.40 -45.29
CA LYS A 14 25.63 -18.54 -46.29
C LYS A 14 26.55 -17.31 -46.37
N LYS A 15 26.45 -16.35 -45.45
CA LYS A 15 27.30 -15.14 -45.43
C LYS A 15 27.75 -14.66 -44.04
N LEU A 16 27.95 -15.58 -43.09
CA LEU A 16 28.79 -15.32 -41.91
C LEU A 16 29.92 -16.36 -41.90
N GLN A 17 30.76 -16.29 -42.92
CA GLN A 17 32.10 -16.83 -42.78
C GLN A 17 32.83 -15.96 -41.75
N ASN A 18 33.36 -16.62 -40.72
CA ASN A 18 34.31 -16.12 -39.74
C ASN A 18 33.80 -15.45 -38.45
N ASN A 19 32.80 -16.00 -37.74
CA ASN A 19 32.97 -16.08 -36.26
C ASN A 19 32.06 -17.11 -35.55
N SER A 20 32.70 -18.21 -35.13
CA SER A 20 32.29 -19.24 -34.15
C SER A 20 31.17 -20.24 -34.52
N MET A 21 31.55 -21.29 -35.25
CA MET A 21 30.81 -22.56 -35.43
C MET A 21 30.22 -23.14 -34.11
N LYS A 22 30.88 -22.91 -32.96
CA LYS A 22 30.41 -23.37 -31.65
C LYS A 22 29.11 -22.70 -31.18
N LYS A 23 28.85 -21.43 -31.55
CA LYS A 23 27.58 -20.78 -31.21
C LYS A 23 26.46 -21.38 -32.05
N VAL A 24 26.65 -21.52 -33.36
CA VAL A 24 25.64 -22.09 -34.27
C VAL A 24 25.23 -23.52 -33.85
N GLN A 25 26.16 -24.31 -33.34
CA GLN A 25 25.87 -25.66 -32.83
C GLN A 25 25.01 -25.65 -31.57
N LYS A 26 25.32 -24.79 -30.59
CA LYS A 26 24.49 -24.61 -29.38
C LYS A 26 23.07 -24.15 -29.69
N TRP A 27 22.92 -23.27 -30.68
CA TRP A 27 21.60 -22.81 -31.14
C TRP A 27 20.80 -23.92 -31.82
N ARG A 28 21.45 -24.82 -32.57
CA ARG A 28 20.80 -26.02 -33.13
C ARG A 28 20.32 -26.97 -32.04
N GLU A 29 21.16 -27.23 -31.03
CA GLU A 29 20.82 -28.11 -29.91
C GLU A 29 19.62 -27.58 -29.10
N ALA A 30 19.63 -26.29 -28.76
CA ALA A 30 18.52 -25.65 -28.04
C ALA A 30 17.20 -25.66 -28.85
N LEU A 31 17.28 -25.48 -30.17
CA LEU A 31 16.10 -25.55 -31.05
C LEU A 31 15.59 -26.98 -31.21
N THR A 32 16.48 -27.97 -31.26
CA THR A 32 16.10 -29.40 -31.27
C THR A 32 15.44 -29.81 -29.96
N GLU A 33 15.93 -29.31 -28.83
CA GLU A 33 15.32 -29.53 -27.52
C GLU A 33 13.95 -28.86 -27.42
N ALA A 34 13.83 -27.60 -27.84
CA ALA A 34 12.55 -26.87 -27.88
C ALA A 34 11.51 -27.51 -28.83
N ALA A 35 11.95 -28.06 -29.97
CA ALA A 35 11.08 -28.76 -30.92
C ALA A 35 10.59 -30.14 -30.39
N ASN A 36 11.33 -30.74 -29.46
CA ASN A 36 10.97 -32.01 -28.81
C ASN A 36 10.14 -31.83 -27.52
N LEU A 37 9.88 -30.61 -27.09
CA LEU A 37 8.94 -30.34 -26.00
C LEU A 37 7.50 -30.59 -26.50
N ALA A 38 6.94 -31.74 -26.13
CA ALA A 38 5.56 -32.09 -26.43
C ALA A 38 4.60 -31.01 -25.89
N GLY A 39 3.75 -30.48 -26.78
CA GLY A 39 2.82 -29.40 -26.47
C GLY A 39 1.83 -29.78 -25.35
N TRP A 40 1.69 -28.89 -24.37
CA TRP A 40 0.67 -29.04 -23.34
C TRP A 40 -0.70 -28.64 -23.90
N VAL A 41 -1.63 -29.60 -23.91
CA VAL A 41 -3.06 -29.29 -24.01
C VAL A 41 -3.50 -28.81 -22.64
N SER A 42 -3.57 -27.50 -22.41
CA SER A 42 -4.13 -26.97 -21.17
C SER A 42 -5.65 -27.11 -21.21
N SER A 43 -6.17 -27.98 -20.35
CA SER A 43 -7.59 -28.10 -20.00
C SER A 43 -8.00 -27.12 -18.88
N SER A 44 -7.13 -26.18 -18.49
CA SER A 44 -7.25 -25.44 -17.22
C SER A 44 -7.01 -23.91 -17.27
N CYS A 45 -6.93 -23.26 -18.42
CA CYS A 45 -6.96 -21.77 -18.50
C CYS A 45 -8.23 -21.29 -19.21
N ARG A 46 -8.97 -20.39 -18.56
CA ARG A 46 -10.24 -19.86 -19.09
C ARG A 46 -10.06 -18.69 -20.08
N ASP A 47 -8.91 -18.02 -20.12
CA ASP A 47 -8.71 -16.80 -20.92
C ASP A 47 -7.53 -16.88 -21.92
N GLU A 48 -7.79 -16.59 -23.20
CA GLU A 48 -6.81 -16.66 -24.29
C GLU A 48 -5.76 -15.53 -24.20
N SER A 49 -6.17 -14.33 -23.80
CA SER A 49 -5.27 -13.19 -23.52
C SER A 49 -4.21 -13.51 -22.46
N GLU A 50 -4.58 -14.11 -21.32
CA GLU A 50 -3.63 -14.54 -20.29
C GLU A 50 -2.63 -15.58 -20.81
N LEU A 51 -3.10 -16.55 -21.60
CA LEU A 51 -2.24 -17.56 -22.21
C LEU A 51 -1.24 -16.91 -23.18
N ILE A 52 -1.69 -15.99 -24.04
CA ILE A 52 -0.82 -15.25 -24.96
C ILE A 52 0.23 -14.45 -24.16
N GLN A 53 -0.17 -13.74 -23.11
CA GLN A 53 0.76 -13.00 -22.25
C GLN A 53 1.77 -13.93 -21.56
N LYS A 54 1.35 -15.09 -21.06
CA LYS A 54 2.24 -16.08 -20.45
C LYS A 54 3.24 -16.63 -21.45
N ILE A 55 2.79 -16.97 -22.67
CA ILE A 55 3.66 -17.37 -23.78
C ILE A 55 4.69 -16.27 -24.07
N VAL A 56 4.25 -15.01 -24.18
CA VAL A 56 5.14 -13.85 -24.40
C VAL A 56 6.19 -13.73 -23.29
N LYS A 57 5.78 -13.86 -22.02
CA LYS A 57 6.69 -13.79 -20.86
C LYS A 57 7.69 -14.94 -20.84
N ASP A 58 7.24 -16.16 -21.09
CA ASP A 58 8.09 -17.37 -21.11
C ASP A 58 9.10 -17.32 -22.27
N VAL A 59 8.70 -16.82 -23.44
CA VAL A 59 9.61 -16.58 -24.58
C VAL A 59 10.61 -15.47 -24.26
N LEU A 60 10.17 -14.38 -23.62
CA LEU A 60 11.03 -13.27 -23.21
C LEU A 60 12.15 -13.74 -22.27
N GLN A 61 11.80 -14.51 -21.23
CA GLN A 61 12.77 -15.01 -20.25
C GLN A 61 13.84 -15.88 -20.92
N LYS A 62 13.44 -16.77 -21.83
CA LYS A 62 14.36 -17.63 -22.59
C LYS A 62 15.28 -16.87 -23.55
N LEU A 63 14.87 -15.71 -24.05
CA LEU A 63 15.68 -14.87 -24.92
C LEU A 63 16.69 -14.01 -24.14
N ILE A 64 16.32 -13.54 -22.94
CA ILE A 64 17.20 -12.76 -22.06
C ILE A 64 18.39 -13.61 -21.58
N ASP A 65 18.17 -14.89 -21.29
CA ASP A 65 19.22 -15.83 -20.84
C ASP A 65 20.31 -16.11 -21.90
N HIS A 66 20.14 -15.62 -23.15
CA HIS A 66 21.06 -15.88 -24.26
C HIS A 66 21.79 -14.66 -24.85
N ASN A 67 21.65 -13.47 -24.26
CA ASN A 67 22.38 -12.23 -24.61
C ASN A 67 22.28 -11.88 -26.13
N PRO A 68 21.24 -11.14 -26.56
CA PRO A 68 20.97 -10.93 -27.98
C PRO A 68 22.05 -10.03 -28.63
N PRO A 69 22.43 -10.27 -29.90
CA PRO A 69 23.31 -9.36 -30.62
C PRO A 69 22.56 -8.07 -30.99
N ASN A 70 23.21 -6.93 -30.81
CA ASN A 70 22.74 -5.56 -31.09
C ASN A 70 22.48 -5.23 -32.58
N ASP A 71 22.38 -6.21 -33.46
CA ASP A 71 22.16 -5.98 -34.90
C ASP A 71 21.20 -7.02 -35.48
N ILE A 72 19.91 -6.69 -35.59
CA ILE A 72 18.94 -7.47 -36.37
C ILE A 72 18.69 -6.75 -37.69
N LYS A 73 19.49 -7.06 -38.72
CA LYS A 73 19.09 -6.82 -40.12
C LYS A 73 18.22 -7.99 -40.58
N SER A 74 16.89 -7.87 -40.50
CA SER A 74 15.96 -8.93 -40.92
C SER A 74 15.75 -8.92 -42.44
N PHE A 75 16.03 -10.04 -43.11
CA PHE A 75 15.39 -10.36 -44.39
C PHE A 75 14.02 -10.99 -44.08
N GLY A 76 12.94 -10.26 -44.35
CA GLY A 76 11.58 -10.75 -44.08
C GLY A 76 11.28 -12.03 -44.87
N THR A 77 11.01 -13.13 -44.16
CA THR A 77 10.56 -14.42 -44.74
C THR A 77 9.13 -14.71 -44.32
N ASP A 78 8.41 -15.51 -45.10
CA ASP A 78 7.00 -15.85 -44.88
C ASP A 78 6.72 -16.70 -43.61
N ALA A 79 7.75 -17.18 -42.91
CA ALA A 79 7.61 -18.01 -41.71
C ALA A 79 7.56 -17.23 -40.38
N ILE A 80 7.84 -15.92 -40.40
CA ILE A 80 7.88 -15.13 -39.18
C ILE A 80 6.45 -14.93 -38.66
N GLU A 81 6.12 -15.56 -37.53
CA GLU A 81 4.82 -15.44 -36.86
C GLU A 81 4.82 -14.45 -35.68
N SER A 82 5.99 -14.11 -35.13
CA SER A 82 6.11 -13.21 -33.98
C SER A 82 7.34 -12.32 -34.05
N ILE A 83 7.19 -11.07 -33.60
CA ILE A 83 8.26 -10.08 -33.46
C ILE A 83 8.14 -9.42 -32.11
N MET A 84 9.23 -9.45 -31.34
CA MET A 84 9.36 -8.75 -30.06
C MET A 84 10.66 -7.96 -30.11
N LEU A 85 10.59 -6.64 -29.94
CA LEU A 85 11.75 -5.75 -29.98
C LEU A 85 11.71 -4.81 -28.79
N ASP A 86 12.78 -4.83 -28.00
CA ASP A 86 13.07 -3.80 -27.02
C ASP A 86 13.75 -2.62 -27.71
N MET A 87 13.14 -1.45 -27.61
CA MET A 87 13.57 -0.21 -28.24
C MET A 87 14.35 0.69 -27.28
N SER A 88 14.54 0.30 -26.02
CA SER A 88 15.23 1.10 -24.99
C SER A 88 16.67 1.49 -25.32
N HIS A 89 17.35 0.67 -26.13
CA HIS A 89 18.74 0.88 -26.56
C HIS A 89 18.84 1.40 -28.00
N ILE A 90 17.70 1.75 -28.62
CA ILE A 90 17.64 2.16 -30.02
C ILE A 90 17.29 3.64 -30.08
N ASP A 91 18.31 4.47 -30.33
CA ASP A 91 18.15 5.93 -30.39
C ASP A 91 17.26 6.40 -31.56
N ASP A 92 17.34 5.72 -32.72
CA ASP A 92 16.58 6.08 -33.93
C ASP A 92 16.18 4.81 -34.72
N LEU A 93 14.97 4.30 -34.49
CA LEU A 93 14.44 3.14 -35.21
C LEU A 93 13.75 3.58 -36.51
N GLN A 94 14.41 3.41 -37.66
CA GLN A 94 13.82 3.67 -38.97
C GLN A 94 13.23 2.39 -39.57
N LEU A 95 11.89 2.26 -39.55
CA LEU A 95 11.17 1.17 -40.22
C LEU A 95 10.72 1.61 -41.61
N SER A 96 11.06 0.84 -42.64
CA SER A 96 10.53 1.08 -43.99
C SER A 96 9.04 0.76 -44.06
N VAL A 97 8.33 1.38 -45.00
CA VAL A 97 6.89 1.20 -45.17
C VAL A 97 6.50 -0.23 -45.55
N ASP A 98 7.38 -0.96 -46.23
CA ASP A 98 7.12 -2.35 -46.62
C ASP A 98 7.70 -3.37 -45.63
N THR A 99 8.23 -2.95 -44.47
CA THR A 99 8.99 -3.83 -43.54
C THR A 99 8.21 -5.09 -43.17
N PHE A 100 6.93 -4.94 -42.80
CA PHE A 100 6.10 -6.08 -42.39
C PHE A 100 5.31 -6.72 -43.54
N LYS A 101 5.36 -6.15 -44.75
CA LYS A 101 4.56 -6.63 -45.90
C LYS A 101 4.95 -8.04 -46.35
N LYS A 102 6.25 -8.39 -46.22
CA LYS A 102 6.78 -9.73 -46.54
C LYS A 102 6.57 -10.77 -45.42
N MET A 103 6.05 -10.36 -44.26
CA MET A 103 5.87 -11.23 -43.10
C MET A 103 4.42 -11.72 -43.04
N SER A 104 4.06 -12.53 -44.03
CA SER A 104 2.67 -12.87 -44.35
C SER A 104 1.96 -13.74 -43.31
N ARG A 105 2.69 -14.30 -42.33
CA ARG A 105 2.17 -15.10 -41.21
C ARG A 105 2.29 -14.41 -39.86
N LEU A 106 2.69 -13.14 -39.81
CA LEU A 106 2.86 -12.40 -38.57
C LEU A 106 1.53 -12.33 -37.79
N ARG A 107 1.56 -12.74 -36.53
CA ARG A 107 0.41 -12.78 -35.61
C ARG A 107 0.67 -11.98 -34.33
N LEU A 108 1.93 -11.85 -33.92
CA LEU A 108 2.34 -11.11 -32.73
C LEU A 108 3.37 -10.05 -33.10
N LEU A 109 3.08 -8.81 -32.72
CA LEU A 109 4.03 -7.71 -32.81
C LEU A 109 4.08 -6.98 -31.47
N LYS A 110 5.26 -6.92 -30.85
CA LYS A 110 5.52 -6.21 -29.61
C LYS A 110 6.75 -5.34 -29.74
N LEU A 111 6.56 -4.03 -29.69
CA LEU A 111 7.60 -3.01 -29.74
C LEU A 111 7.51 -2.23 -28.42
N TYR A 112 8.43 -2.47 -27.49
CA TYR A 112 8.35 -1.94 -26.13
C TYR A 112 9.66 -1.26 -25.73
N ASP A 113 9.60 -0.39 -24.73
CA ASP A 113 10.75 0.28 -24.15
C ASP A 113 10.90 -0.22 -22.72
N SER A 114 11.99 -0.93 -22.41
CA SER A 114 12.29 -1.41 -21.05
C SER A 114 12.92 -0.35 -20.15
N SER A 115 13.32 0.80 -20.70
CA SER A 115 13.82 1.91 -19.90
C SER A 115 12.65 2.63 -19.24
N GLU A 116 12.75 2.94 -17.95
CA GLU A 116 11.77 3.78 -17.24
C GLU A 116 11.74 5.24 -17.76
N LYS A 117 12.55 5.56 -18.77
CA LYS A 117 12.79 6.89 -19.30
C LYS A 117 11.98 7.20 -20.56
N ASN A 118 10.69 6.80 -20.62
CA ASN A 118 9.69 7.20 -21.65
C ASN A 118 10.31 7.86 -22.91
N GLY A 119 11.08 7.09 -23.68
CA GLY A 119 11.96 7.62 -24.71
C GLY A 119 11.17 8.30 -25.84
N LYS A 120 11.63 9.48 -26.27
CA LYS A 120 11.08 10.17 -27.44
C LYS A 120 11.53 9.45 -28.72
N LEU A 121 10.74 8.48 -29.17
CA LEU A 121 10.89 7.97 -30.54
C LEU A 121 10.22 8.96 -31.50
N SER A 122 11.01 9.91 -32.02
CA SER A 122 10.62 10.76 -33.14
C SER A 122 10.98 10.10 -34.47
N ASN A 123 10.22 10.38 -35.54
CA ASN A 123 10.57 10.08 -36.94
C ASN A 123 10.48 8.62 -37.45
N LEU A 124 9.68 7.76 -36.83
CA LEU A 124 9.33 6.44 -37.40
C LEU A 124 8.42 6.59 -38.64
N GLN A 125 8.90 6.15 -39.81
CA GLN A 125 8.04 5.90 -40.98
C GLN A 125 7.27 4.59 -40.77
N LEU A 126 5.97 4.58 -41.10
CA LEU A 126 5.10 3.46 -40.76
C LEU A 126 5.26 2.28 -41.71
N PRO A 127 5.28 1.04 -41.19
CA PRO A 127 4.96 -0.12 -41.99
C PRO A 127 3.45 -0.16 -42.35
N ILE A 128 3.15 -0.18 -43.65
CA ILE A 128 1.81 -0.35 -44.22
C ILE A 128 1.64 -1.84 -44.58
N GLY A 129 0.47 -2.41 -44.28
CA GLY A 129 0.10 -3.76 -44.75
C GLY A 129 0.26 -4.85 -43.71
N LEU A 130 0.07 -4.53 -42.42
CA LEU A 130 -0.04 -5.54 -41.37
C LEU A 130 -1.24 -6.45 -41.66
N LYS A 131 -0.96 -7.73 -41.88
CA LYS A 131 -1.98 -8.77 -41.92
C LYS A 131 -2.60 -8.96 -40.53
N PRO A 132 -3.76 -9.64 -40.41
CA PRO A 132 -4.51 -9.69 -39.15
C PRO A 132 -3.68 -10.27 -38.01
N LEU A 133 -3.30 -9.39 -37.08
CA LEU A 133 -2.57 -9.75 -35.86
C LEU A 133 -3.55 -10.29 -34.81
N ARG A 134 -3.04 -11.15 -33.92
CA ARG A 134 -3.71 -11.52 -32.67
C ARG A 134 -3.25 -10.68 -31.48
N TYR A 135 -1.99 -10.25 -31.48
CA TYR A 135 -1.40 -9.45 -30.42
C TYR A 135 -0.63 -8.28 -31.04
N PHE A 136 -0.97 -7.06 -30.60
CA PHE A 136 -0.28 -5.85 -31.01
C PHE A 136 0.04 -5.00 -29.79
N GLU A 137 1.32 -4.85 -29.49
CA GLU A 137 1.84 -3.96 -28.45
C GLU A 137 2.83 -2.97 -29.05
N TRP A 138 2.62 -1.68 -28.82
CA TRP A 138 3.53 -0.63 -29.28
C TRP A 138 3.59 0.52 -28.27
N HIS A 139 4.72 0.66 -27.58
CA HIS A 139 4.97 1.77 -26.65
C HIS A 139 5.40 3.03 -27.40
N ALA A 140 4.89 4.18 -26.98
CA ALA A 140 5.18 5.48 -27.60
C ALA A 140 4.90 5.52 -29.12
N TYR A 141 3.79 4.90 -29.55
CA TYR A 141 3.35 4.90 -30.93
C TYR A 141 3.26 6.35 -31.46
N PRO A 142 3.97 6.66 -32.57
CA PRO A 142 4.29 8.04 -32.95
C PRO A 142 3.14 8.76 -33.67
N LEU A 143 2.14 8.01 -34.15
CA LEU A 143 1.11 8.57 -35.02
C LEU A 143 -0.19 8.93 -34.32
N PRO A 144 -0.98 9.84 -34.92
CA PRO A 144 -2.27 10.24 -34.39
C PRO A 144 -3.39 9.19 -34.58
N THR A 145 -3.22 8.23 -35.50
CA THR A 145 -4.19 7.15 -35.76
C THR A 145 -3.49 5.90 -36.26
N LEU A 146 -4.10 4.73 -36.08
CA LEU A 146 -3.65 3.51 -36.75
C LEU A 146 -3.88 3.62 -38.27
N PRO A 147 -3.09 2.88 -39.09
CA PRO A 147 -3.23 2.89 -40.53
C PRO A 147 -4.63 2.43 -40.98
N SER A 148 -5.14 3.01 -42.07
CA SER A 148 -6.48 2.67 -42.60
C SER A 148 -6.64 1.21 -43.03
N ASN A 149 -5.54 0.52 -43.33
CA ASN A 149 -5.51 -0.90 -43.67
C ASN A 149 -5.26 -1.82 -42.47
N PHE A 150 -5.30 -1.30 -41.24
CA PHE A 150 -5.23 -2.11 -40.04
C PHE A 150 -6.49 -2.98 -39.93
N CYS A 151 -6.33 -4.31 -39.92
CA CYS A 151 -7.43 -5.26 -39.84
C CYS A 151 -7.51 -5.88 -38.43
N PRO A 152 -8.37 -5.35 -37.53
CA PRO A 152 -8.45 -5.82 -36.15
C PRO A 152 -9.30 -7.10 -35.98
N GLU A 153 -9.76 -7.72 -37.06
CA GLU A 153 -10.75 -8.82 -37.00
C GLU A 153 -10.31 -10.03 -36.19
N LYS A 154 -9.00 -10.29 -36.13
CA LYS A 154 -8.37 -11.40 -35.39
C LYS A 154 -7.64 -10.93 -34.13
N LEU A 155 -7.75 -9.66 -33.80
CA LEU A 155 -7.01 -9.06 -32.70
C LEU A 155 -7.65 -9.47 -31.37
N VAL A 156 -6.84 -10.08 -30.51
CA VAL A 156 -7.22 -10.50 -29.16
C VAL A 156 -6.76 -9.46 -28.14
N THR A 157 -5.56 -8.93 -28.31
CA THR A 157 -4.97 -7.93 -27.41
C THR A 157 -4.40 -6.76 -28.19
N LEU A 158 -4.81 -5.55 -27.80
CA LEU A 158 -4.30 -4.28 -28.31
C LEU A 158 -3.69 -3.47 -27.17
N ARG A 159 -2.39 -3.19 -27.21
CA ARG A 159 -1.68 -2.36 -26.23
C ARG A 159 -0.92 -1.24 -26.93
N ILE A 160 -1.30 0.00 -26.71
CA ILE A 160 -0.63 1.18 -27.27
C ILE A 160 -0.46 2.20 -26.16
N GLN A 161 0.65 2.12 -25.42
CA GLN A 161 0.88 2.93 -24.22
C GLN A 161 1.68 4.19 -24.53
N ASN A 162 1.50 5.26 -23.73
CA ASN A 162 2.26 6.52 -23.77
C ASN A 162 2.38 7.13 -25.18
N SER A 163 1.34 6.97 -26.00
CA SER A 163 1.39 7.24 -27.45
C SER A 163 0.79 8.58 -27.87
N GLN A 164 1.08 8.99 -29.10
CA GLN A 164 0.60 10.24 -29.69
C GLN A 164 -0.79 10.13 -30.34
N LEU A 165 -1.49 9.01 -30.13
CA LEU A 165 -2.80 8.72 -30.69
C LEU A 165 -3.81 9.82 -30.32
N LYS A 166 -4.52 10.32 -31.33
CA LYS A 166 -5.71 11.15 -31.18
C LYS A 166 -6.99 10.32 -31.30
N ARG A 167 -6.98 9.31 -32.15
CA ARG A 167 -8.07 8.36 -32.43
C ARG A 167 -7.45 7.00 -32.77
N LEU A 168 -8.17 5.90 -32.54
CA LEU A 168 -7.66 4.56 -32.88
C LEU A 168 -7.78 4.28 -34.39
N TRP A 169 -9.01 4.37 -34.92
CA TRP A 169 -9.35 4.13 -36.33
C TRP A 169 -10.70 4.77 -36.66
N ASP A 170 -10.98 4.93 -37.94
CA ASP A 170 -12.26 5.42 -38.45
C ASP A 170 -13.28 4.28 -38.64
N GLY A 171 -14.55 4.62 -38.41
CA GLY A 171 -15.68 3.72 -38.65
C GLY A 171 -15.84 2.60 -37.62
N LYS A 172 -16.88 1.78 -37.81
CA LYS A 172 -17.19 0.63 -36.94
C LYS A 172 -16.38 -0.58 -37.37
N GLN A 173 -15.48 -1.03 -36.50
CA GLN A 173 -14.64 -2.21 -36.73
C GLN A 173 -15.30 -3.50 -36.26
N ASN A 174 -14.89 -4.63 -36.84
CA ASN A 174 -15.27 -5.95 -36.36
C ASN A 174 -14.23 -6.44 -35.34
N LEU A 175 -14.63 -6.57 -34.07
CA LEU A 175 -13.71 -6.79 -32.94
C LEU A 175 -14.10 -8.04 -32.14
N VAL A 176 -14.63 -9.07 -32.81
CA VAL A 176 -15.26 -10.23 -32.13
C VAL A 176 -14.27 -10.96 -31.21
N ASP A 177 -13.02 -11.08 -31.63
CA ASP A 177 -11.98 -11.82 -30.91
C ASP A 177 -11.28 -10.95 -29.84
N LEU A 178 -11.55 -9.65 -29.78
CA LEU A 178 -10.86 -8.69 -28.90
C LEU A 178 -11.26 -8.92 -27.44
N GLU A 179 -10.27 -9.19 -26.59
CA GLU A 179 -10.42 -9.42 -25.16
C GLU A 179 -9.83 -8.27 -24.32
N GLU A 180 -8.80 -7.58 -24.81
CA GLU A 180 -8.08 -6.56 -24.04
C GLU A 180 -7.71 -5.35 -24.90
N VAL A 181 -7.93 -4.14 -24.34
CA VAL A 181 -7.47 -2.87 -24.89
C VAL A 181 -6.73 -2.08 -23.81
N ASP A 182 -5.48 -1.71 -24.05
CA ASP A 182 -4.71 -0.84 -23.17
C ASP A 182 -4.17 0.35 -23.97
N LEU A 183 -4.63 1.55 -23.66
CA LEU A 183 -4.15 2.81 -24.23
C LEU A 183 -3.58 3.74 -23.16
N THR A 184 -3.10 3.18 -22.04
CA THR A 184 -2.60 3.93 -20.89
C THR A 184 -1.56 4.98 -21.32
N GLY A 185 -1.74 6.22 -20.86
CA GLY A 185 -0.82 7.32 -21.14
C GLY A 185 -0.99 7.95 -22.53
N CYS A 186 -2.02 7.58 -23.31
CA CYS A 186 -2.34 8.27 -24.57
C CYS A 186 -2.96 9.65 -24.33
N GLN A 187 -2.12 10.62 -23.95
CA GLN A 187 -2.56 11.95 -23.51
C GLN A 187 -3.31 12.77 -24.57
N LYS A 188 -3.14 12.44 -25.86
CA LYS A 188 -3.79 13.12 -26.99
C LYS A 188 -5.09 12.45 -27.45
N LEU A 189 -5.45 11.28 -26.91
CA LEU A 189 -6.63 10.52 -27.33
C LEU A 189 -7.88 11.32 -26.97
N VAL A 190 -8.73 11.63 -27.96
CA VAL A 190 -9.91 12.48 -27.78
C VAL A 190 -11.18 11.65 -27.55
N GLU A 191 -11.30 10.54 -28.28
CA GLU A 191 -12.46 9.64 -28.23
C GLU A 191 -12.02 8.18 -28.27
N LEU A 192 -12.76 7.33 -27.59
CA LEU A 192 -12.66 5.88 -27.72
C LEU A 192 -13.62 5.41 -28.84
N PRO A 193 -13.19 4.51 -29.75
CA PRO A 193 -14.09 3.99 -30.78
C PRO A 193 -15.26 3.19 -30.17
N ASP A 194 -16.33 3.01 -30.94
CA ASP A 194 -17.46 2.18 -30.52
C ASP A 194 -17.04 0.70 -30.42
N LEU A 195 -16.87 0.22 -29.19
CA LEU A 195 -16.51 -1.16 -28.88
C LEU A 195 -17.73 -2.09 -28.76
N SER A 196 -18.93 -1.68 -29.19
CA SER A 196 -20.15 -2.50 -29.07
C SER A 196 -20.08 -3.87 -29.75
N LYS A 197 -19.24 -4.02 -30.78
CA LYS A 197 -19.00 -5.31 -31.47
C LYS A 197 -17.98 -6.20 -30.77
N ALA A 198 -17.24 -5.70 -29.78
CA ALA A 198 -16.24 -6.44 -29.04
C ALA A 198 -16.88 -7.30 -27.94
N LYS A 199 -17.61 -8.35 -28.36
CA LYS A 199 -18.41 -9.21 -27.47
C LYS A 199 -17.57 -10.02 -26.47
N ASN A 200 -16.28 -10.19 -26.75
CA ASN A 200 -15.34 -10.92 -25.90
C ASN A 200 -14.47 -10.00 -25.03
N LEU A 201 -14.68 -8.67 -25.08
CA LEU A 201 -13.86 -7.70 -24.36
C LEU A 201 -14.03 -7.86 -22.85
N LYS A 202 -12.90 -8.03 -22.14
CA LYS A 202 -12.79 -8.27 -20.70
C LYS A 202 -12.18 -7.08 -19.97
N SER A 203 -11.18 -6.42 -20.54
CA SER A 203 -10.52 -5.28 -19.90
C SER A 203 -10.24 -4.13 -20.86
N VAL A 204 -10.41 -2.91 -20.34
CA VAL A 204 -10.09 -1.66 -21.03
C VAL A 204 -9.33 -0.73 -20.08
N HIS A 205 -8.09 -0.39 -20.44
CA HIS A 205 -7.22 0.50 -19.69
C HIS A 205 -7.00 1.81 -20.46
N LEU A 206 -7.40 2.92 -19.84
CA LEU A 206 -7.34 4.28 -20.40
C LEU A 206 -6.73 5.26 -19.39
N SER A 207 -5.98 4.73 -18.40
CA SER A 207 -5.27 5.50 -17.39
C SER A 207 -4.46 6.65 -18.02
N ASN A 208 -4.53 7.85 -17.47
CA ASN A 208 -3.81 9.05 -17.91
C ASN A 208 -4.11 9.51 -19.37
N CYS A 209 -5.24 9.11 -19.97
CA CYS A 209 -5.72 9.66 -21.24
C CYS A 209 -6.35 11.06 -21.06
N ARG A 210 -5.50 12.05 -20.80
CA ARG A 210 -5.93 13.41 -20.37
C ARG A 210 -6.83 14.15 -21.36
N SER A 211 -6.75 13.86 -22.66
CA SER A 211 -7.63 14.50 -23.67
C SER A 211 -8.95 13.78 -23.91
N LEU A 212 -9.17 12.61 -23.29
CA LEU A 212 -10.34 11.78 -23.54
C LEU A 212 -11.58 12.47 -22.99
N ALA A 213 -12.46 12.92 -23.89
CA ALA A 213 -13.67 13.65 -23.53
C ALA A 213 -14.90 12.72 -23.48
N HIS A 214 -14.92 11.68 -24.31
CA HIS A 214 -16.08 10.83 -24.50
C HIS A 214 -15.71 9.34 -24.51
N VAL A 215 -16.46 8.57 -23.74
CA VAL A 215 -16.49 7.11 -23.79
C VAL A 215 -17.91 6.70 -24.17
N HIS A 216 -18.05 5.91 -25.23
CA HIS A 216 -19.37 5.55 -25.72
C HIS A 216 -20.12 4.68 -24.67
N PRO A 217 -21.37 5.02 -24.29
CA PRO A 217 -22.11 4.33 -23.21
C PRO A 217 -22.26 2.81 -23.38
N SER A 218 -22.19 2.31 -24.61
CA SER A 218 -22.29 0.87 -24.92
C SER A 218 -21.21 0.04 -24.21
N ILE A 219 -20.05 0.62 -23.90
CA ILE A 219 -18.96 -0.08 -23.20
C ILE A 219 -19.43 -0.67 -21.87
N LEU A 220 -20.31 0.05 -21.16
CA LEU A 220 -20.86 -0.36 -19.86
C LEU A 220 -21.90 -1.48 -19.97
N SER A 221 -22.38 -1.78 -21.20
CA SER A 221 -23.33 -2.86 -21.49
C SER A 221 -22.70 -4.12 -22.08
N LEU A 222 -21.36 -4.16 -22.23
CA LEU A 222 -20.68 -5.34 -22.74
C LEU A 222 -20.83 -6.49 -21.73
N GLY A 223 -21.14 -7.69 -22.23
CA GLY A 223 -21.53 -8.83 -21.38
C GLY A 223 -20.36 -9.58 -20.73
N LYS A 224 -19.11 -9.27 -21.09
CA LYS A 224 -17.89 -9.88 -20.54
C LYS A 224 -16.88 -8.87 -19.98
N LEU A 225 -17.18 -7.58 -20.07
CA LEU A 225 -16.25 -6.54 -19.61
C LEU A 225 -16.20 -6.56 -18.08
N GLU A 226 -15.07 -6.92 -17.51
CA GLU A 226 -14.85 -7.04 -16.07
C GLU A 226 -14.12 -5.81 -15.49
N LEU A 227 -13.25 -5.17 -16.27
CA LEU A 227 -12.44 -4.03 -15.83
C LEU A 227 -12.51 -2.86 -16.81
N LEU A 228 -12.82 -1.67 -16.29
CA LEU A 228 -12.70 -0.39 -16.99
C LEU A 228 -11.91 0.60 -16.13
N ASP A 229 -10.72 0.96 -16.59
CA ASP A 229 -9.83 1.90 -15.90
C ASP A 229 -9.71 3.21 -16.69
N LEU A 230 -10.16 4.30 -16.06
CA LEU A 230 -10.20 5.66 -16.61
C LEU A 230 -9.43 6.66 -15.71
N LEU A 231 -8.51 6.19 -14.87
CA LEU A 231 -7.72 7.04 -13.96
C LEU A 231 -7.19 8.29 -14.69
N ASN A 232 -7.32 9.47 -14.09
CA ASN A 232 -6.81 10.76 -14.59
C ASN A 232 -7.25 11.13 -16.02
N CYS A 233 -8.44 10.71 -16.47
CA CYS A 233 -9.07 11.22 -17.71
C CYS A 233 -9.72 12.59 -17.47
N ILE A 234 -8.90 13.63 -17.34
CA ILE A 234 -9.33 14.96 -16.85
C ILE A 234 -10.40 15.66 -17.70
N LYS A 235 -10.53 15.35 -19.00
CA LYS A 235 -11.55 15.92 -19.89
C LYS A 235 -12.86 15.14 -19.94
N LEU A 236 -12.93 13.97 -19.30
CA LEU A 236 -14.14 13.15 -19.30
C LEU A 236 -15.23 13.85 -18.48
N GLU A 237 -16.33 14.22 -19.12
CA GLU A 237 -17.41 14.99 -18.46
C GLU A 237 -18.57 14.11 -17.96
N MET A 238 -18.86 13.03 -18.67
CA MET A 238 -19.99 12.15 -18.40
C MET A 238 -19.58 10.68 -18.54
N LEU A 239 -20.01 9.85 -17.60
CA LEU A 239 -19.91 8.40 -17.69
C LEU A 239 -21.18 7.77 -17.14
N GLY A 240 -22.01 7.24 -18.03
CA GLY A 240 -23.21 6.55 -17.58
C GLY A 240 -23.95 5.84 -18.69
N ASN A 241 -24.83 4.94 -18.27
CA ASN A 241 -25.72 4.21 -19.17
C ASN A 241 -27.01 3.85 -18.42
N LYS A 242 -28.15 3.94 -19.12
CA LYS A 242 -29.46 3.50 -18.61
C LYS A 242 -29.57 1.97 -18.50
N LYS A 243 -28.71 1.23 -19.20
CA LYS A 243 -28.68 -0.23 -19.18
C LYS A 243 -27.92 -0.75 -17.97
N HIS A 244 -28.40 -1.87 -17.44
CA HIS A 244 -27.77 -2.58 -16.34
C HIS A 244 -26.50 -3.32 -16.82
N SER A 245 -25.36 -3.05 -16.19
CA SER A 245 -24.11 -3.77 -16.44
C SER A 245 -24.13 -5.12 -15.75
N ARG A 246 -23.76 -6.19 -16.47
CA ARG A 246 -23.87 -7.58 -15.99
C ARG A 246 -22.53 -8.26 -15.70
N SER A 247 -21.42 -7.60 -15.96
CA SER A 247 -20.08 -8.21 -15.85
C SER A 247 -19.03 -7.31 -15.21
N LEU A 248 -19.26 -6.00 -15.13
CA LEU A 248 -18.24 -5.05 -14.68
C LEU A 248 -18.00 -5.18 -13.18
N LYS A 249 -16.79 -5.64 -12.81
CA LYS A 249 -16.33 -5.86 -11.44
C LYS A 249 -15.49 -4.69 -10.92
N HIS A 250 -14.65 -4.12 -11.76
CA HIS A 250 -13.71 -3.05 -11.40
C HIS A 250 -13.93 -1.80 -12.26
N LEU A 251 -14.21 -0.68 -11.60
CA LEU A 251 -14.35 0.63 -12.26
C LEU A 251 -13.56 1.69 -11.50
N CYS A 252 -12.56 2.26 -12.17
CA CYS A 252 -11.78 3.38 -11.65
C CYS A 252 -11.98 4.61 -12.54
N VAL A 253 -12.45 5.71 -11.98
CA VAL A 253 -12.50 7.05 -12.63
C VAL A 253 -11.78 8.09 -11.76
N CYS A 254 -10.88 7.63 -10.89
CA CYS A 254 -10.16 8.49 -9.97
C CYS A 254 -9.39 9.57 -10.73
N GLY A 255 -9.46 10.83 -10.29
CA GLY A 255 -8.77 11.95 -10.96
C GLY A 255 -9.43 12.48 -12.24
N CYS A 256 -10.61 11.97 -12.63
CA CYS A 256 -11.41 12.56 -13.71
C CYS A 256 -12.09 13.86 -13.23
N SER A 257 -11.31 14.94 -13.10
CA SER A 257 -11.75 16.19 -12.44
C SER A 257 -12.97 16.88 -13.08
N ASN A 258 -13.19 16.71 -14.39
CA ASN A 258 -14.35 17.28 -15.09
C ASN A 258 -15.58 16.35 -15.10
N LEU A 259 -15.47 15.13 -14.55
CA LEU A 259 -16.58 14.18 -14.53
C LEU A 259 -17.65 14.68 -13.57
N ILE A 260 -18.77 15.16 -14.12
CA ILE A 260 -19.87 15.75 -13.35
C ILE A 260 -21.08 14.81 -13.25
N GLU A 261 -21.28 13.95 -14.26
CA GLU A 261 -22.40 13.01 -14.33
C GLU A 261 -21.89 11.57 -14.30
N PHE A 262 -22.34 10.82 -13.30
CA PHE A 262 -22.08 9.39 -13.16
C PHE A 262 -23.38 8.63 -12.90
N ALA A 263 -23.75 7.74 -13.81
CA ALA A 263 -24.98 6.96 -13.71
C ALA A 263 -24.76 5.51 -14.19
N LEU A 264 -24.62 4.59 -13.24
CA LEU A 264 -24.42 3.17 -13.51
C LEU A 264 -25.29 2.32 -12.59
N SER A 265 -25.92 1.29 -13.17
CA SER A 265 -26.59 0.22 -12.42
C SER A 265 -25.85 -1.09 -12.68
N SER A 266 -25.40 -1.76 -11.63
CA SER A 266 -24.72 -3.06 -11.68
C SER A 266 -24.97 -3.82 -10.37
N GLU A 267 -24.88 -5.14 -10.38
CA GLU A 267 -24.82 -5.98 -9.17
C GLU A 267 -23.45 -6.67 -9.01
N GLU A 268 -22.56 -6.50 -10.00
CA GLU A 268 -21.26 -7.19 -10.07
C GLU A 268 -20.07 -6.32 -9.62
N ILE A 269 -20.25 -5.02 -9.42
CA ILE A 269 -19.15 -4.11 -9.04
C ILE A 269 -18.62 -4.54 -7.67
N GLU A 270 -17.32 -4.85 -7.61
CA GLU A 270 -16.58 -5.15 -6.39
C GLU A 270 -15.74 -3.94 -5.93
N TYR A 271 -15.23 -3.15 -6.87
CA TYR A 271 -14.37 -1.98 -6.58
C TYR A 271 -14.84 -0.74 -7.35
N LEU A 272 -15.09 0.35 -6.62
CA LEU A 272 -15.51 1.64 -7.17
C LEU A 272 -14.68 2.79 -6.58
N ASP A 273 -13.86 3.41 -7.42
CA ASP A 273 -13.15 4.64 -7.06
C ASP A 273 -13.62 5.83 -7.90
N LEU A 274 -14.32 6.76 -7.25
CA LEU A 274 -14.78 8.04 -7.83
C LEU A 274 -13.97 9.24 -7.32
N SER A 275 -12.83 9.01 -6.66
CA SER A 275 -12.06 10.06 -6.01
C SER A 275 -11.60 11.13 -6.99
N HIS A 276 -11.49 12.37 -6.52
CA HIS A 276 -11.02 13.52 -7.29
C HIS A 276 -11.81 13.79 -8.58
N THR A 277 -13.12 13.50 -8.55
CA THR A 277 -14.07 13.82 -9.63
C THR A 277 -14.89 15.08 -9.33
N GLY A 278 -15.50 15.65 -10.38
CA GLY A 278 -16.41 16.80 -10.30
C GLY A 278 -17.85 16.44 -9.88
N ILE A 279 -18.11 15.19 -9.52
CA ILE A 279 -19.46 14.66 -9.23
C ILE A 279 -20.05 15.37 -8.00
N LYS A 280 -21.26 15.89 -8.13
CA LYS A 280 -21.96 16.56 -7.01
C LYS A 280 -23.12 15.75 -6.44
N VAL A 281 -23.73 14.89 -7.25
CA VAL A 281 -24.86 14.06 -6.87
C VAL A 281 -24.60 12.67 -7.41
N LEU A 282 -24.65 11.68 -6.52
CA LEU A 282 -24.54 10.27 -6.87
C LEU A 282 -25.93 9.70 -7.12
N HIS A 283 -26.10 8.95 -8.22
CA HIS A 283 -27.38 8.34 -8.56
C HIS A 283 -27.76 7.24 -7.53
N PRO A 284 -29.04 7.13 -7.11
CA PRO A 284 -29.48 6.12 -6.12
C PRO A 284 -29.19 4.66 -6.52
N SER A 285 -28.96 4.39 -7.81
CA SER A 285 -28.57 3.06 -8.31
C SER A 285 -27.30 2.49 -7.67
N ILE A 286 -26.43 3.32 -7.08
CA ILE A 286 -25.25 2.84 -6.33
C ILE A 286 -25.65 1.91 -5.18
N GLY A 287 -26.83 2.11 -4.58
CA GLY A 287 -27.37 1.20 -3.55
C GLY A 287 -27.68 -0.22 -4.05
N ARG A 288 -27.55 -0.50 -5.36
CA ARG A 288 -27.69 -1.85 -5.95
C ARG A 288 -26.37 -2.61 -6.08
N PHE A 289 -25.23 -1.99 -5.74
CA PHE A 289 -23.91 -2.61 -5.89
C PHE A 289 -23.68 -3.61 -4.74
N THR A 290 -24.50 -4.67 -4.66
CA THR A 290 -24.56 -5.57 -3.49
C THR A 290 -23.26 -6.35 -3.24
N LYS A 291 -22.44 -6.57 -4.28
CA LYS A 291 -21.11 -7.20 -4.21
C LYS A 291 -19.96 -6.22 -3.94
N VAL A 292 -20.23 -4.92 -3.81
CA VAL A 292 -19.15 -3.93 -3.65
C VAL A 292 -18.42 -4.16 -2.33
N LYS A 293 -17.09 -4.25 -2.42
CA LYS A 293 -16.18 -4.42 -1.28
C LYS A 293 -15.52 -3.10 -0.92
N GLU A 294 -15.24 -2.24 -1.91
CA GLU A 294 -14.52 -0.99 -1.69
C GLU A 294 -15.15 0.18 -2.45
N ILE A 295 -15.46 1.25 -1.73
CA ILE A 295 -15.91 2.53 -2.27
C ILE A 295 -14.98 3.64 -1.75
N SER A 296 -14.37 4.37 -2.69
CA SER A 296 -13.58 5.57 -2.39
C SER A 296 -14.19 6.81 -3.06
N LEU A 297 -14.48 7.83 -2.25
CA LEU A 297 -15.06 9.11 -2.68
C LEU A 297 -14.19 10.30 -2.22
N CYS A 298 -12.87 10.16 -2.32
CA CYS A 298 -11.95 11.14 -1.77
C CYS A 298 -11.92 12.42 -2.63
N GLY A 299 -12.03 13.61 -2.03
CA GLY A 299 -11.91 14.86 -2.77
C GLY A 299 -13.11 15.21 -3.66
N ILE A 300 -14.26 14.55 -3.45
CA ILE A 300 -15.53 14.88 -4.12
C ILE A 300 -16.33 15.88 -3.29
N ARG A 301 -16.91 16.90 -3.93
CA ARG A 301 -17.83 17.88 -3.30
C ARG A 301 -19.28 17.43 -3.41
N LEU A 302 -19.60 16.28 -2.83
CA LEU A 302 -20.96 15.76 -2.83
C LEU A 302 -21.93 16.75 -2.16
N LYS A 303 -23.20 16.70 -2.56
CA LYS A 303 -24.28 17.42 -1.87
C LYS A 303 -24.95 16.56 -0.81
N ASN A 304 -25.08 15.25 -1.05
CA ASN A 304 -25.69 14.25 -0.17
C ASN A 304 -25.06 12.87 -0.41
N LEU A 305 -25.07 12.00 0.61
CA LEU A 305 -24.82 10.56 0.42
C LEU A 305 -26.09 9.92 -0.20
N PRO A 306 -25.95 8.96 -1.12
CA PRO A 306 -27.10 8.27 -1.72
C PRO A 306 -27.93 7.52 -0.68
N ASP A 307 -29.23 7.46 -0.92
CA ASP A 307 -30.10 6.55 -0.20
C ASP A 307 -29.84 5.10 -0.63
N GLY A 308 -30.09 4.15 0.27
CA GLY A 308 -29.96 2.71 -0.01
C GLY A 308 -28.56 2.12 0.20
N TRP A 309 -27.59 2.89 0.71
CA TRP A 309 -26.26 2.37 1.11
C TRP A 309 -26.33 1.34 2.25
N SER A 310 -27.42 1.33 3.03
CA SER A 310 -27.73 0.27 3.98
C SER A 310 -27.92 -1.12 3.34
N ARG A 311 -27.98 -1.22 2.01
CA ARG A 311 -28.04 -2.50 1.28
C ARG A 311 -26.66 -3.07 0.94
N LEU A 312 -25.58 -2.30 1.11
CA LEU A 312 -24.22 -2.67 0.73
C LEU A 312 -23.59 -3.59 1.79
N LYS A 313 -24.17 -4.77 1.98
CA LYS A 313 -23.79 -5.72 3.04
C LYS A 313 -22.38 -6.28 2.87
N SER A 314 -21.84 -6.29 1.65
CA SER A 314 -20.49 -6.78 1.34
C SER A 314 -19.41 -5.70 1.43
N LEU A 315 -19.76 -4.45 1.75
CA LEU A 315 -18.80 -3.36 1.79
C LEU A 315 -17.81 -3.56 2.94
N GLU A 316 -16.53 -3.70 2.60
CA GLU A 316 -15.42 -3.91 3.52
C GLU A 316 -14.65 -2.61 3.79
N LYS A 317 -14.57 -1.71 2.80
CA LYS A 317 -13.85 -0.44 2.92
C LYS A 317 -14.65 0.75 2.39
N LEU A 318 -14.78 1.79 3.21
CA LEU A 318 -15.39 3.05 2.84
C LEU A 318 -14.43 4.20 3.15
N SER A 319 -14.07 4.98 2.13
CA SER A 319 -13.22 6.16 2.28
C SER A 319 -13.91 7.43 1.78
N LEU A 320 -14.06 8.39 2.68
CA LEU A 320 -14.61 9.73 2.47
C LEU A 320 -13.57 10.77 2.90
N PHE A 321 -13.13 11.65 1.99
CA PHE A 321 -12.16 12.70 2.26
C PHE A 321 -12.69 14.07 1.79
N LYS A 322 -12.67 15.08 2.66
CA LYS A 322 -13.17 16.43 2.36
C LYS A 322 -14.62 16.46 1.88
N CYS A 323 -15.49 15.69 2.54
CA CYS A 323 -16.88 15.54 2.12
C CYS A 323 -17.85 16.65 2.57
N GLY A 324 -17.37 17.81 3.03
CA GLY A 324 -18.22 18.99 3.32
C GLY A 324 -19.42 18.70 4.25
N ARG A 325 -20.58 19.34 4.00
CA ARG A 325 -21.83 19.21 4.78
C ARG A 325 -22.58 17.88 4.59
N VAL A 326 -22.01 16.92 3.86
CA VAL A 326 -22.68 15.70 3.41
C VAL A 326 -22.73 14.62 4.47
N VAL A 327 -21.67 14.51 5.24
CA VAL A 327 -21.51 13.48 6.28
C VAL A 327 -21.98 14.08 7.59
N SER A 328 -23.18 13.68 8.02
CA SER A 328 -23.75 14.04 9.32
C SER A 328 -23.98 12.79 10.17
N LYS A 329 -24.14 12.98 11.49
CA LYS A 329 -24.48 11.91 12.43
C LYS A 329 -25.69 11.09 11.95
N GLN A 330 -26.76 11.76 11.52
CA GLN A 330 -27.98 11.10 11.04
C GLN A 330 -27.74 10.28 9.77
N LYS A 331 -27.01 10.83 8.78
CA LYS A 331 -26.80 10.10 7.52
C LYS A 331 -25.92 8.86 7.71
N LEU A 332 -24.94 8.95 8.60
CA LEU A 332 -24.15 7.78 9.02
C LEU A 332 -25.02 6.77 9.76
N HIS A 333 -25.92 7.24 10.64
CA HIS A 333 -26.85 6.36 11.36
C HIS A 333 -27.69 5.52 10.39
N ASP A 334 -28.23 6.14 9.35
CA ASP A 334 -29.09 5.49 8.36
C ASP A 334 -28.39 4.37 7.57
N ILE A 335 -27.07 4.45 7.40
CA ILE A 335 -26.30 3.49 6.59
C ILE A 335 -25.63 2.40 7.41
N PHE A 336 -25.17 2.69 8.64
CA PHE A 336 -24.34 1.78 9.43
C PHE A 336 -25.02 0.45 9.78
N ASP A 337 -26.34 0.44 9.98
CA ASP A 337 -27.08 -0.80 10.29
C ASP A 337 -26.95 -1.87 9.19
N GLY A 338 -26.67 -1.43 7.95
CA GLY A 338 -26.47 -2.31 6.79
C GLY A 338 -25.04 -2.76 6.53
N LEU A 339 -24.03 -2.07 7.10
CA LEU A 339 -22.62 -2.23 6.75
C LEU A 339 -21.89 -3.22 7.67
N GLN A 340 -22.46 -4.41 7.87
CA GLN A 340 -21.96 -5.39 8.85
C GLN A 340 -20.57 -5.96 8.51
N SER A 341 -20.20 -5.98 7.23
CA SER A 341 -18.90 -6.46 6.74
C SER A 341 -17.82 -5.38 6.75
N LEU A 342 -18.13 -4.14 7.16
CA LEU A 342 -17.21 -3.01 7.07
C LEU A 342 -16.02 -3.22 8.01
N GLN A 343 -14.82 -3.26 7.44
CA GLN A 343 -13.55 -3.43 8.14
C GLN A 343 -12.80 -2.10 8.28
N ASN A 344 -12.84 -1.25 7.26
CA ASN A 344 -12.13 0.02 7.23
C ASN A 344 -13.07 1.18 6.95
N LEU A 345 -13.18 2.11 7.90
CA LEU A 345 -13.93 3.36 7.75
C LEU A 345 -12.97 4.55 7.86
N SER A 346 -12.89 5.35 6.80
CA SER A 346 -12.11 6.58 6.74
C SER A 346 -13.01 7.77 6.46
N LEU A 347 -13.09 8.70 7.41
CA LEU A 347 -13.86 9.94 7.36
C LEU A 347 -12.90 11.10 7.66
N VAL A 348 -12.10 11.50 6.67
CA VAL A 348 -11.00 12.46 6.85
C VAL A 348 -11.42 13.85 6.38
N ASN A 349 -11.08 14.90 7.14
CA ASN A 349 -11.47 16.29 6.88
C ASN A 349 -12.99 16.44 6.65
N CYS A 350 -13.79 15.81 7.52
CA CYS A 350 -15.26 15.92 7.49
C CYS A 350 -15.72 17.03 8.45
N ASP A 351 -15.74 18.26 7.95
CA ASP A 351 -15.94 19.48 8.77
C ASP A 351 -17.34 19.62 9.39
N SER A 352 -18.33 18.83 8.94
CA SER A 352 -19.71 18.84 9.48
C SER A 352 -20.03 17.65 10.37
N LEU A 353 -19.06 16.78 10.62
CA LEU A 353 -19.19 15.63 11.50
C LEU A 353 -18.70 15.99 12.90
N PHE A 354 -19.63 16.36 13.78
CA PHE A 354 -19.34 16.69 15.18
C PHE A 354 -19.33 15.46 16.09
N GLU A 355 -20.08 14.41 15.75
CA GLU A 355 -20.15 13.17 16.52
C GLU A 355 -20.52 12.00 15.60
N LEU A 356 -19.96 10.82 15.86
CA LEU A 356 -20.42 9.58 15.21
C LEU A 356 -21.75 9.09 15.82
N PRO A 357 -22.63 8.43 15.04
CA PRO A 357 -23.86 7.88 15.58
C PRO A 357 -23.61 6.68 16.51
N GLY A 358 -24.51 6.47 17.48
CA GLY A 358 -24.39 5.39 18.47
C GLY A 358 -24.41 3.98 17.87
N ASN A 359 -25.03 3.77 16.69
CA ASN A 359 -25.01 2.48 16.03
C ASN A 359 -23.67 2.13 15.36
N VAL A 360 -22.64 3.00 15.43
CA VAL A 360 -21.26 2.63 15.05
C VAL A 360 -20.80 1.38 15.82
N GLY A 361 -21.21 1.22 17.07
CA GLY A 361 -20.88 0.05 17.89
C GLY A 361 -21.46 -1.27 17.39
N ARG A 362 -22.34 -1.26 16.36
CA ARG A 362 -22.88 -2.46 15.70
C ARG A 362 -21.99 -2.97 14.55
N LEU A 363 -20.98 -2.21 14.14
CA LEU A 363 -20.05 -2.58 13.07
C LEU A 363 -19.03 -3.62 13.58
N SER A 364 -19.49 -4.86 13.78
CA SER A 364 -18.73 -5.94 14.42
C SER A 364 -17.43 -6.31 13.68
N SER A 365 -17.37 -6.09 12.38
CA SER A 365 -16.19 -6.37 11.54
C SER A 365 -15.15 -5.24 11.52
N LEU A 366 -15.46 -4.06 12.09
CA LEU A 366 -14.64 -2.87 11.93
C LEU A 366 -13.28 -3.04 12.62
N GLN A 367 -12.20 -2.90 11.85
CA GLN A 367 -10.82 -3.03 12.29
C GLN A 367 -10.07 -1.70 12.30
N LYS A 368 -10.40 -0.78 11.40
CA LYS A 368 -9.78 0.54 11.29
C LYS A 368 -10.82 1.65 11.21
N LEU A 369 -10.71 2.63 12.10
CA LEU A 369 -11.47 3.87 12.08
C LEU A 369 -10.52 5.07 12.00
N GLN A 370 -10.70 5.91 10.99
CA GLN A 370 -9.89 7.10 10.76
C GLN A 370 -10.81 8.32 10.64
N LEU A 371 -10.61 9.31 11.52
CA LEU A 371 -11.40 10.55 11.58
C LEU A 371 -10.55 11.81 11.39
N ASP A 372 -9.30 11.66 10.93
CA ASP A 372 -8.29 12.71 10.88
C ASP A 372 -8.81 14.03 10.29
N GLY A 373 -8.49 15.15 10.94
CA GLY A 373 -8.84 16.49 10.50
C GLY A 373 -10.34 16.82 10.56
N SER A 374 -11.19 15.92 11.04
CA SER A 374 -12.63 16.17 11.18
C SER A 374 -12.94 16.98 12.44
N HIS A 375 -14.09 17.65 12.47
CA HIS A 375 -14.55 18.46 13.60
C HIS A 375 -15.27 17.65 14.68
N VAL A 376 -14.89 16.39 14.85
CA VAL A 376 -15.50 15.51 15.87
C VAL A 376 -15.15 16.05 17.26
N GLU A 377 -16.18 16.37 18.04
CA GLU A 377 -16.05 16.90 19.41
C GLU A 377 -15.95 15.77 20.44
N THR A 378 -16.63 14.65 20.19
CA THR A 378 -16.60 13.44 21.02
C THR A 378 -16.83 12.18 20.21
N LEU A 379 -16.32 11.04 20.70
CA LEU A 379 -16.70 9.71 20.22
C LEU A 379 -17.93 9.19 20.98
N PRO A 380 -18.80 8.36 20.36
CA PRO A 380 -19.98 7.82 21.01
C PRO A 380 -19.61 6.72 22.02
N GLY A 381 -20.34 6.63 23.13
CA GLY A 381 -20.10 5.63 24.19
C GLY A 381 -20.18 4.18 23.72
N SER A 382 -20.83 3.92 22.59
CA SER A 382 -20.92 2.59 21.97
C SER A 382 -19.64 2.14 21.26
N ILE A 383 -18.63 3.01 21.10
CA ILE A 383 -17.34 2.64 20.49
C ILE A 383 -16.66 1.48 21.22
N LYS A 384 -16.89 1.36 22.54
CA LYS A 384 -16.40 0.24 23.37
C LYS A 384 -16.95 -1.12 22.96
N HIS A 385 -18.07 -1.16 22.24
CA HIS A 385 -18.70 -2.41 21.79
C HIS A 385 -18.15 -2.93 20.45
N LEU A 386 -17.12 -2.28 19.88
CA LEU A 386 -16.47 -2.74 18.65
C LEU A 386 -15.45 -3.85 18.95
N PRO A 387 -15.75 -5.13 18.69
CA PRO A 387 -14.92 -6.24 19.16
C PRO A 387 -13.60 -6.36 18.40
N ASN A 388 -13.52 -5.84 17.18
CA ASN A 388 -12.37 -6.02 16.27
C ASN A 388 -11.59 -4.74 15.96
N LEU A 389 -11.94 -3.59 16.58
CA LEU A 389 -11.32 -2.30 16.27
C LEU A 389 -9.86 -2.28 16.75
N LYS A 390 -8.92 -2.46 15.83
CA LYS A 390 -7.47 -2.48 16.09
C LYS A 390 -6.83 -1.11 15.95
N THR A 391 -7.32 -0.27 15.03
CA THR A 391 -6.70 1.02 14.70
C THR A 391 -7.70 2.15 14.80
N LEU A 392 -7.38 3.17 15.61
CA LEU A 392 -8.11 4.42 15.71
C LEU A 392 -7.16 5.59 15.42
N SER A 393 -7.51 6.41 14.42
CA SER A 393 -6.75 7.60 14.04
C SER A 393 -7.64 8.84 14.12
N LEU A 394 -7.14 9.85 14.84
CA LEU A 394 -7.78 11.11 15.21
C LEU A 394 -6.82 12.28 14.94
N ILE A 395 -5.93 12.17 13.96
CA ILE A 395 -4.86 13.14 13.69
C ILE A 395 -5.48 14.47 13.27
N GLY A 396 -5.16 15.56 13.95
CA GLY A 396 -5.63 16.89 13.63
C GLY A 396 -7.11 17.13 13.96
N CYS A 397 -7.73 16.31 14.81
CA CYS A 397 -9.09 16.55 15.31
C CYS A 397 -9.09 17.68 16.35
N LYS A 398 -8.99 18.93 15.90
CA LYS A 398 -8.79 20.11 16.77
C LYS A 398 -9.98 20.42 17.68
N MET A 399 -11.19 19.96 17.33
CA MET A 399 -12.42 20.16 18.09
C MET A 399 -12.67 19.07 19.13
N LEU A 400 -11.89 17.99 19.12
CA LEU A 400 -12.09 16.83 19.99
C LEU A 400 -11.78 17.21 21.45
N GLN A 401 -12.78 17.09 22.32
CA GLN A 401 -12.68 17.45 23.73
C GLN A 401 -12.48 16.22 24.63
N TYR A 402 -13.15 15.11 24.31
CA TYR A 402 -12.98 13.87 25.07
C TYR A 402 -13.39 12.64 24.24
N TRP A 403 -13.02 11.46 24.73
CA TRP A 403 -13.61 10.21 24.27
C TRP A 403 -13.95 9.26 25.43
N PRO A 404 -15.01 8.45 25.29
CA PRO A 404 -15.41 7.44 26.27
C PRO A 404 -14.48 6.24 26.21
N GLU A 405 -14.74 5.24 27.05
CA GLU A 405 -13.98 4.00 27.10
C GLU A 405 -13.80 3.39 25.70
N LEU A 406 -12.56 3.11 25.33
CA LEU A 406 -12.21 2.46 24.06
C LEU A 406 -12.28 0.92 24.16
N PRO A 407 -12.56 0.20 23.06
CA PRO A 407 -12.67 -1.25 23.08
C PRO A 407 -11.31 -1.93 23.36
N PRO A 408 -11.31 -3.14 23.94
CA PRO A 408 -10.09 -3.89 24.28
C PRO A 408 -9.27 -4.39 23.09
N SER A 409 -9.81 -4.26 21.89
CA SER A 409 -9.15 -4.67 20.66
C SER A 409 -8.13 -3.65 20.13
N ILE A 410 -8.10 -2.42 20.65
CA ILE A 410 -7.22 -1.35 20.17
C ILE A 410 -5.75 -1.74 20.30
N ARG A 411 -5.03 -1.60 19.19
CA ARG A 411 -3.58 -1.83 19.06
C ARG A 411 -2.84 -0.56 18.64
N HIS A 412 -3.48 0.27 17.83
CA HIS A 412 -2.88 1.48 17.29
C HIS A 412 -3.83 2.66 17.50
N LEU A 413 -3.46 3.57 18.40
CA LEU A 413 -4.18 4.81 18.66
C LEU A 413 -3.29 6.00 18.30
N LYS A 414 -3.75 6.84 17.38
CA LYS A 414 -3.09 8.10 17.02
C LYS A 414 -4.04 9.26 17.22
N ALA A 415 -3.77 10.12 18.20
CA ALA A 415 -4.39 11.43 18.36
C ALA A 415 -3.26 12.46 18.40
N LEU A 416 -3.00 13.09 17.27
CA LEU A 416 -1.92 14.08 17.13
C LEU A 416 -2.54 15.45 16.89
N ASN A 417 -2.04 16.50 17.52
CA ASN A 417 -2.57 17.86 17.35
C ASN A 417 -4.07 18.00 17.72
N CYS A 418 -4.57 17.20 18.66
CA CYS A 418 -5.91 17.34 19.24
C CYS A 418 -5.86 18.34 20.40
N THR A 419 -5.74 19.62 20.08
CA THR A 419 -5.39 20.67 21.06
C THR A 419 -6.47 20.93 22.11
N LEU A 420 -7.74 20.62 21.84
CA LEU A 420 -8.84 20.77 22.82
C LEU A 420 -9.11 19.51 23.65
N LEU A 421 -8.36 18.42 23.41
CA LEU A 421 -8.58 17.16 24.08
C LEU A 421 -8.21 17.28 25.57
N GLN A 422 -9.20 17.08 26.44
CA GLN A 422 -9.05 17.19 27.90
C GLN A 422 -9.15 15.82 28.59
N LYS A 423 -10.10 14.98 28.20
CA LYS A 423 -10.40 13.72 28.93
C LYS A 423 -10.35 12.50 28.01
N VAL A 424 -9.68 11.45 28.46
CA VAL A 424 -9.58 10.19 27.71
C VAL A 424 -9.81 9.01 28.65
N ALA A 425 -10.49 7.98 28.15
CA ALA A 425 -10.72 6.75 28.90
C ALA A 425 -10.21 5.53 28.13
N PHE A 426 -9.27 4.82 28.74
CA PHE A 426 -8.79 3.51 28.30
C PHE A 426 -9.52 2.44 29.11
N GLY A 427 -10.15 1.45 28.49
CA GLY A 427 -10.82 0.38 29.26
C GLY A 427 -9.82 -0.38 30.12
N LEU A 428 -10.02 -0.49 31.43
CA LEU A 428 -8.99 -0.97 32.37
C LEU A 428 -8.59 -2.45 32.18
N PHE A 429 -9.29 -3.20 31.31
CA PHE A 429 -8.99 -4.60 30.97
C PHE A 429 -8.53 -4.76 29.51
N SER A 430 -8.23 -3.66 28.82
CA SER A 430 -8.05 -3.65 27.35
C SER A 430 -6.69 -4.11 26.83
N TYR A 431 -5.67 -4.16 27.67
CA TYR A 431 -4.30 -4.41 27.22
C TYR A 431 -3.66 -5.55 27.99
N GLU A 432 -4.17 -6.76 27.78
CA GLU A 432 -3.34 -7.94 28.03
C GLU A 432 -2.12 -7.85 27.11
N LEU A 433 -0.96 -7.55 27.69
CA LEU A 433 0.32 -7.64 27.02
C LEU A 433 0.56 -9.14 26.74
N GLN A 434 0.24 -9.57 25.52
CA GLN A 434 0.52 -10.92 25.03
C GLN A 434 1.66 -10.86 23.99
N GLU A 435 2.43 -11.93 23.88
CA GLU A 435 3.67 -12.01 23.09
C GLU A 435 3.53 -11.78 21.58
N GLU A 436 2.32 -11.59 21.06
CA GLU A 436 2.05 -11.37 19.63
C GLU A 436 1.32 -10.04 19.33
N LYS A 437 0.94 -9.28 20.36
CA LYS A 437 0.01 -8.14 20.24
C LYS A 437 0.68 -6.82 20.57
N ARG A 438 1.26 -6.15 19.56
CA ARG A 438 1.87 -4.82 19.71
C ARG A 438 0.82 -3.73 19.96
N VAL A 439 1.10 -2.86 20.92
CA VAL A 439 0.28 -1.70 21.27
C VAL A 439 1.09 -0.42 21.07
N SER A 440 0.50 0.56 20.40
CA SER A 440 1.10 1.86 20.11
C SER A 440 0.05 2.94 20.31
N ILE A 441 0.30 3.81 21.28
CA ILE A 441 -0.54 4.96 21.60
C ILE A 441 0.28 6.23 21.37
N SER A 442 -0.28 7.22 20.67
CA SER A 442 0.35 8.52 20.51
C SER A 442 -0.68 9.62 20.71
N LEU A 443 -0.44 10.48 21.70
CA LEU A 443 -1.25 11.63 22.11
C LEU A 443 -0.47 12.94 21.91
N GLN A 444 0.35 13.02 20.86
CA GLN A 444 1.26 14.16 20.66
C GLN A 444 0.48 15.46 20.46
N ASN A 445 1.00 16.53 21.05
CA ASN A 445 0.41 17.87 21.03
C ASN A 445 -1.05 17.95 21.50
N CYS A 446 -1.50 16.99 22.32
CA CYS A 446 -2.76 17.09 23.05
C CYS A 446 -2.60 17.94 24.32
N VAL A 447 -2.16 19.19 24.16
CA VAL A 447 -1.59 20.03 25.25
C VAL A 447 -2.54 20.30 26.43
N ASN A 448 -3.86 20.18 26.23
CA ASN A 448 -4.86 20.38 27.28
C ASN A 448 -5.32 19.07 27.96
N LEU A 449 -4.65 17.96 27.66
CA LEU A 449 -4.98 16.65 28.21
C LEU A 449 -4.73 16.65 29.72
N ASP A 450 -5.72 16.21 30.50
CA ASP A 450 -5.59 15.93 31.92
C ASP A 450 -4.81 14.63 32.12
N VAL A 451 -3.49 14.74 32.02
CA VAL A 451 -2.54 13.61 32.05
C VAL A 451 -2.61 12.89 33.40
N GLU A 452 -2.71 13.64 34.49
CA GLU A 452 -2.75 13.09 35.84
C GLU A 452 -3.94 12.15 36.02
N ASN A 453 -5.15 12.61 35.67
CA ASN A 453 -6.34 11.80 35.87
C ASN A 453 -6.55 10.75 34.77
N CYS A 454 -6.10 11.00 33.55
CA CYS A 454 -6.39 10.11 32.42
C CYS A 454 -5.28 9.11 32.07
N ILE A 455 -4.01 9.49 32.29
CA ILE A 455 -2.85 8.70 31.84
C ILE A 455 -2.21 7.95 32.99
N TYR A 456 -2.06 8.53 34.18
CA TYR A 456 -1.28 7.88 35.25
C TYR A 456 -1.91 6.58 35.75
N SER A 457 -3.23 6.53 35.93
CA SER A 457 -3.95 5.28 36.26
C SER A 457 -3.77 4.21 35.18
N PHE A 458 -3.78 4.62 33.91
CA PHE A 458 -3.49 3.74 32.78
C PHE A 458 -2.05 3.22 32.81
N LEU A 459 -1.06 4.08 33.10
CA LEU A 459 0.35 3.68 33.21
C LEU A 459 0.59 2.71 34.37
N GLN A 460 -0.10 2.87 35.50
CA GLN A 460 -0.06 1.92 36.63
C GLN A 460 -0.55 0.53 36.20
N HIS A 461 -1.64 0.47 35.42
CA HIS A 461 -2.13 -0.78 34.85
C HIS A 461 -1.11 -1.40 33.87
N VAL A 462 -0.53 -0.60 32.97
CA VAL A 462 0.53 -1.06 32.03
C VAL A 462 1.72 -1.63 32.81
N ARG A 463 2.12 -0.97 33.90
CA ARG A 463 3.20 -1.42 34.79
C ARG A 463 2.89 -2.80 35.39
N LYS A 464 1.67 -2.98 35.91
CA LYS A 464 1.22 -4.27 36.46
C LYS A 464 1.22 -5.37 35.40
N GLN A 465 0.69 -5.08 34.21
CA GLN A 465 0.67 -6.03 33.09
C GLN A 465 2.09 -6.40 32.65
N ALA A 466 3.01 -5.44 32.56
CA ALA A 466 4.40 -5.71 32.20
C ALA A 466 5.06 -6.66 33.21
N TYR A 467 4.78 -6.49 34.51
CA TYR A 467 5.24 -7.41 35.55
C TYR A 467 4.65 -8.82 35.40
N GLU A 468 3.33 -8.95 35.18
CA GLU A 468 2.65 -10.23 34.97
C GLU A 468 3.17 -10.98 33.72
N CYS A 469 3.57 -10.25 32.67
CA CYS A 469 4.23 -10.82 31.49
C CYS A 469 5.59 -11.41 31.84
N GLU A 470 6.42 -10.68 32.58
CA GLU A 470 7.74 -11.16 32.98
C GLU A 470 7.64 -12.36 33.95
N PHE A 471 6.66 -12.33 34.86
CA PHE A 471 6.41 -13.46 35.77
C PHE A 471 6.03 -14.74 35.01
N ARG A 472 5.12 -14.66 34.03
CA ARG A 472 4.71 -15.82 33.22
C ARG A 472 5.89 -16.51 32.51
N ARG A 473 6.91 -15.75 32.11
CA ARG A 473 8.10 -16.29 31.44
C ARG A 473 9.02 -17.07 32.35
N ARG A 474 9.13 -16.67 33.61
CA ARG A 474 9.92 -17.41 34.60
C ARG A 474 9.47 -18.87 34.75
N GLY A 475 8.21 -19.17 34.44
CA GLY A 475 7.62 -20.50 34.52
C GLY A 475 7.77 -21.40 33.28
N VAL A 476 8.26 -20.90 32.14
CA VAL A 476 8.36 -21.69 30.89
C VAL A 476 9.79 -22.24 30.71
N GLY A 477 9.92 -23.56 30.62
CA GLY A 477 11.21 -24.25 30.45
C GLY A 477 11.90 -23.93 29.11
N ARG A 478 13.24 -23.98 29.12
CA ARG A 478 14.21 -23.47 28.12
C ARG A 478 14.14 -24.00 26.67
N GLU A 479 13.19 -24.85 26.29
CA GLU A 479 13.29 -25.56 25.01
C GLU A 479 12.43 -24.90 23.92
N ASN A 480 13.10 -24.12 23.06
CA ASN A 480 12.63 -23.59 21.77
C ASN A 480 11.76 -22.31 21.76
N ILE A 481 12.14 -21.27 22.50
CA ILE A 481 11.58 -19.93 22.25
C ILE A 481 12.36 -19.24 21.11
N VAL A 482 11.75 -19.19 19.93
CA VAL A 482 12.21 -18.34 18.83
C VAL A 482 12.10 -16.87 19.28
N VAL A 483 13.24 -16.19 19.38
CA VAL A 483 13.37 -14.82 19.89
C VAL A 483 12.80 -13.81 18.88
N TRP A 484 11.56 -13.36 19.09
CA TRP A 484 10.97 -12.28 18.31
C TRP A 484 11.42 -10.92 18.86
N ARG A 485 12.27 -10.21 18.09
CA ARG A 485 12.69 -8.82 18.36
C ARG A 485 11.58 -7.84 17.96
N SER A 486 10.91 -7.20 18.92
CA SER A 486 10.18 -5.94 18.67
C SER A 486 9.49 -5.36 19.92
N ASP A 487 9.40 -4.04 20.00
CA ASP A 487 8.70 -3.27 21.05
C ASP A 487 7.20 -3.63 21.12
N PHE A 488 6.75 -4.15 22.26
CA PHE A 488 5.38 -4.65 22.46
C PHE A 488 4.39 -3.56 22.87
N PHE A 489 4.86 -2.54 23.56
CA PHE A 489 4.03 -1.42 24.00
C PHE A 489 4.82 -0.13 23.88
N LYS A 490 4.23 0.87 23.23
CA LYS A 490 4.75 2.24 23.22
C LYS A 490 3.63 3.25 23.44
N ILE A 491 3.91 4.27 24.23
CA ILE A 491 3.03 5.41 24.45
C ILE A 491 3.79 6.73 24.35
N CYS A 492 3.16 7.73 23.73
CA CYS A 492 3.59 9.11 23.77
C CYS A 492 2.44 10.00 24.26
N TYR A 493 2.72 10.90 25.20
CA TYR A 493 1.74 11.85 25.75
C TYR A 493 2.43 13.16 26.18
N PRO A 494 1.69 14.28 26.27
CA PRO A 494 2.25 15.57 26.66
C PRO A 494 2.50 15.57 28.17
N ASP A 495 3.76 15.70 28.56
CA ASP A 495 4.20 15.89 29.95
C ASP A 495 5.68 16.30 29.89
N SER A 496 6.19 16.91 30.96
CA SER A 496 7.54 17.51 31.01
C SER A 496 8.52 16.73 31.88
N ARG A 497 8.06 15.68 32.56
CA ARG A 497 8.86 14.91 33.53
C ARG A 497 8.70 13.41 33.31
N VAL A 498 9.75 12.67 33.60
CA VAL A 498 9.63 11.21 33.74
C VAL A 498 8.72 10.90 34.94
N PRO A 499 7.74 9.98 34.81
CA PRO A 499 6.81 9.68 35.91
C PRO A 499 7.53 9.31 37.21
N GLU A 500 7.01 9.77 38.34
CA GLU A 500 7.72 9.68 39.63
C GLU A 500 7.98 8.25 40.11
N TRP A 501 7.14 7.31 39.69
CA TRP A 501 7.28 5.90 40.03
C TRP A 501 8.44 5.19 39.31
N PHE A 502 9.14 5.83 38.37
CA PHE A 502 10.36 5.28 37.79
C PHE A 502 11.48 5.18 38.85
N THR A 503 12.05 3.98 39.01
CA THR A 503 13.09 3.69 40.01
C THR A 503 14.33 4.54 39.81
N TYR A 504 14.79 4.63 38.56
CA TYR A 504 15.97 5.41 38.20
C TYR A 504 15.54 6.51 37.24
N ARG A 505 15.86 7.76 37.59
CA ARG A 505 15.60 8.95 36.79
C ARG A 505 16.87 9.80 36.72
N ALA A 506 17.13 10.41 35.58
CA ALA A 506 18.25 11.32 35.38
C ALA A 506 17.87 12.48 34.45
N VAL A 507 18.50 13.64 34.67
CA VAL A 507 18.45 14.76 33.74
C VAL A 507 19.39 14.47 32.57
N GLY A 508 18.95 14.78 31.36
CA GLY A 508 19.67 14.53 30.12
C GLY A 508 19.44 13.12 29.57
N SER A 509 20.33 12.71 28.67
CA SER A 509 20.15 11.54 27.82
C SER A 509 20.79 10.25 28.34
N SER A 510 21.37 10.24 29.54
CA SER A 510 22.02 9.04 30.07
C SER A 510 21.81 8.87 31.56
N ILE A 511 21.75 7.61 31.99
CA ILE A 511 21.53 7.22 33.38
C ILE A 511 22.38 5.99 33.72
N THR A 512 23.11 6.09 34.84
CA THR A 512 23.95 5.01 35.37
C THR A 512 23.49 4.63 36.77
N PHE A 513 23.31 3.34 37.03
CA PHE A 513 22.95 2.83 38.35
C PHE A 513 23.58 1.47 38.64
N GLU A 514 23.71 1.13 39.92
CA GLU A 514 24.19 -0.17 40.36
C GLU A 514 23.08 -1.21 40.30
N VAL A 515 23.38 -2.38 39.73
CA VAL A 515 22.43 -3.49 39.66
C VAL A 515 22.75 -4.49 40.77
N ALA A 516 21.75 -4.87 41.56
CA ALA A 516 21.90 -5.93 42.55
C ALA A 516 22.19 -7.27 41.84
N PRO A 517 22.93 -8.20 42.48
CA PRO A 517 23.13 -9.55 41.94
C PRO A 517 21.76 -10.17 41.62
N PRO A 518 21.50 -10.66 40.40
CA PRO A 518 20.17 -11.17 40.05
C PRO A 518 19.81 -12.38 40.92
N SER A 519 18.66 -12.35 41.59
CA SER A 519 18.05 -13.57 42.15
C SER A 519 17.29 -14.37 41.07
N SER A 520 16.89 -13.75 39.95
CA SER A 520 16.21 -14.40 38.83
C SER A 520 16.62 -13.83 37.45
N TYR A 521 16.60 -14.70 36.43
CA TYR A 521 17.27 -14.57 35.13
C TYR A 521 16.52 -13.75 34.05
N TYR A 522 15.64 -12.82 34.43
CA TYR A 522 14.80 -12.08 33.47
C TYR A 522 14.70 -10.61 33.86
N PHE A 523 15.17 -9.71 32.98
CA PHE A 523 15.15 -8.25 33.18
C PHE A 523 14.42 -7.55 32.02
N GLY A 524 13.09 -7.63 32.01
CA GLY A 524 12.27 -6.63 31.33
C GLY A 524 12.47 -5.25 31.98
N SER A 525 12.32 -4.18 31.20
CA SER A 525 12.35 -2.81 31.74
C SER A 525 11.37 -1.92 31.00
N LEU A 526 10.76 -0.99 31.74
CA LEU A 526 10.10 0.16 31.14
C LEU A 526 11.16 1.25 30.97
N LEU A 527 11.24 1.77 29.75
CA LEU A 527 12.15 2.86 29.40
C LEU A 527 11.33 4.09 29.11
N CYS A 528 11.82 5.24 29.56
CA CYS A 528 11.13 6.51 29.38
C CYS A 528 12.14 7.62 29.04
N ILE A 529 11.76 8.51 28.13
CA ILE A 529 12.45 9.78 27.91
C ILE A 529 11.45 10.92 27.79
N VAL A 530 11.88 12.12 28.17
CA VAL A 530 11.18 13.37 27.87
C VAL A 530 11.93 14.05 26.73
N LEU A 531 11.22 14.30 25.64
CA LEU A 531 11.74 15.11 24.54
C LEU A 531 11.22 16.54 24.66
N SER A 532 12.11 17.51 24.52
CA SER A 532 11.74 18.91 24.40
C SER A 532 11.11 19.21 23.05
N SER A 533 10.15 20.14 23.05
CA SER A 533 9.58 20.69 21.83
C SER A 533 10.64 21.39 20.99
N HIS A 534 10.82 20.94 19.75
CA HIS A 534 11.58 21.63 18.73
C HIS A 534 10.92 21.44 17.37
N SER A 535 10.79 22.52 16.60
CA SER A 535 10.38 22.45 15.20
C SER A 535 11.54 21.91 14.36
N LEU A 536 11.43 20.68 13.86
CA LEU A 536 12.47 20.03 13.05
C LEU A 536 11.89 19.54 11.74
N ASP A 537 12.44 19.92 10.59
CA ASP A 537 11.90 19.59 9.25
C ASP A 537 11.98 18.11 8.83
N PHE A 538 12.21 17.18 9.77
CA PHE A 538 12.40 15.75 9.48
C PHE A 538 11.91 14.86 10.63
N GLU A 539 11.50 13.64 10.26
CA GLU A 539 11.11 12.62 11.23
C GLU A 539 12.31 12.12 12.04
N LEU A 540 12.07 11.87 13.33
CA LEU A 540 13.06 11.39 14.28
C LEU A 540 12.76 9.96 14.71
N ASP A 541 13.83 9.21 14.97
CA ASP A 541 13.85 7.94 15.67
C ASP A 541 14.51 8.11 17.03
N ILE A 542 13.91 7.56 18.07
CA ILE A 542 14.52 7.47 19.40
C ILE A 542 15.36 6.18 19.44
N LYS A 543 16.47 6.15 20.17
CA LYS A 543 17.30 4.94 20.30
C LYS A 543 17.85 4.86 21.71
N CYS A 544 18.09 3.64 22.18
CA CYS A 544 18.68 3.38 23.48
C CYS A 544 19.88 2.44 23.30
N ARG A 545 20.99 2.78 23.93
CA ARG A 545 22.18 1.95 24.09
C ARG A 545 22.32 1.60 25.56
N CYS A 546 22.81 0.42 25.84
CA CYS A 546 23.12 0.02 27.20
C CYS A 546 24.49 -0.64 27.27
N TYR A 547 25.25 -0.31 28.32
CA TYR A 547 26.59 -0.81 28.53
C TYR A 547 26.86 -1.09 30.02
N LEU A 548 27.62 -2.16 30.23
CA LEU A 548 28.10 -2.61 31.53
C LEU A 548 29.51 -2.07 31.77
N GLU A 549 29.74 -1.47 32.94
CA GLU A 549 31.08 -1.04 33.35
C GLU A 549 31.83 -2.25 33.92
N ASP A 550 32.74 -2.82 33.12
CA ASP A 550 33.70 -3.81 33.58
C ASP A 550 35.12 -3.30 33.29
N GLY A 551 36.03 -3.46 34.26
CA GLY A 551 37.37 -2.84 34.28
C GLY A 551 38.30 -3.16 33.09
N LYS A 552 37.84 -3.85 32.04
CA LYS A 552 38.51 -3.98 30.75
C LYS A 552 37.49 -3.94 29.60
N MET A 553 37.16 -2.72 29.15
CA MET A 553 36.48 -2.41 27.88
C MET A 553 34.99 -2.77 27.76
N HIS A 554 34.22 -1.71 27.47
CA HIS A 554 32.79 -1.64 27.16
C HIS A 554 32.29 -2.70 26.15
N LYS A 555 31.63 -3.75 26.63
CA LYS A 555 30.76 -4.56 25.76
C LYS A 555 29.44 -3.83 25.54
N TYR A 556 29.17 -3.45 24.29
CA TYR A 556 27.94 -2.77 23.90
C TYR A 556 26.92 -3.79 23.38
N SER A 557 25.67 -3.63 23.83
CA SER A 557 24.51 -4.17 23.12
C SER A 557 23.82 -3.02 22.40
N LEU A 558 23.73 -3.09 21.07
CA LEU A 558 22.87 -2.21 20.30
C LEU A 558 21.47 -2.84 20.20
N GLY A 559 20.64 -2.62 21.23
CA GLY A 559 19.20 -2.85 21.14
C GLY A 559 18.53 -1.66 20.46
N ILE A 560 18.28 -1.72 19.15
CA ILE A 560 17.50 -0.70 18.44
C ILE A 560 16.04 -0.86 18.90
N LEU A 561 15.53 0.06 19.73
CA LEU A 561 14.25 -0.11 20.47
C LEU A 561 13.22 1.01 20.27
N PHE A 562 13.44 1.91 19.29
CA PHE A 562 12.53 3.05 19.14
C PHE A 562 12.50 3.61 17.69
N LEU A 563 11.93 2.85 16.75
CA LEU A 563 11.42 3.50 15.54
C LEU A 563 10.05 4.12 15.88
N SER A 564 10.07 5.30 16.50
CA SER A 564 8.88 6.10 16.78
C SER A 564 9.03 7.44 16.07
N HIS A 565 8.37 7.58 14.92
CA HIS A 565 8.27 8.84 14.20
C HIS A 565 7.79 9.95 15.15
N VAL A 566 8.69 10.86 15.51
CA VAL A 566 8.35 12.13 16.17
C VAL A 566 7.99 13.13 15.07
N PRO A 567 6.77 13.71 15.07
CA PRO A 567 6.39 14.71 14.09
C PRO A 567 7.17 16.01 14.28
N VAL A 568 7.34 16.71 13.15
CA VAL A 568 8.10 17.95 12.95
C VAL A 568 7.64 19.13 13.81
N GLU A 569 6.36 19.17 14.17
CA GLU A 569 5.75 20.28 14.89
C GLU A 569 5.39 19.83 16.31
N GLY A 570 6.00 20.45 17.33
CA GLY A 570 5.66 20.23 18.73
C GLY A 570 5.61 21.56 19.48
N HIS A 571 4.58 21.79 20.30
CA HIS A 571 4.43 23.01 21.09
C HIS A 571 4.63 22.79 22.60
N SER A 572 4.88 21.55 23.02
CA SER A 572 5.08 21.16 24.40
C SER A 572 6.12 20.04 24.49
N ASP A 573 6.64 19.79 25.69
CA ASP A 573 7.39 18.57 25.95
C ASP A 573 6.47 17.34 25.83
N HIS A 574 7.06 16.20 25.50
CA HIS A 574 6.36 14.92 25.45
C HIS A 574 7.15 13.81 26.13
N VAL A 575 6.46 12.99 26.90
CA VAL A 575 6.99 11.74 27.43
C VAL A 575 6.81 10.64 26.39
N TYR A 576 7.89 9.92 26.11
CA TYR A 576 7.91 8.70 25.33
C TYR A 576 8.24 7.55 26.27
N MET A 577 7.35 6.59 26.39
CA MET A 577 7.54 5.40 27.22
C MET A 577 7.35 4.14 26.38
N THR A 578 8.23 3.17 26.56
CA THR A 578 8.14 1.85 25.92
C THR A 578 8.36 0.73 26.91
N TYR A 579 7.74 -0.40 26.62
CA TYR A 579 8.09 -1.66 27.25
C TYR A 579 9.06 -2.43 26.37
N ASN A 580 10.29 -2.57 26.87
CA ASN A 580 11.36 -3.26 26.16
C ASN A 580 11.36 -4.75 26.49
N PHE A 581 11.06 -5.57 25.49
CA PHE A 581 11.01 -7.02 25.60
C PHE A 581 12.35 -7.68 25.23
N ASN A 582 12.77 -8.70 25.98
CA ASN A 582 14.11 -9.32 25.93
C ASN A 582 15.23 -8.33 26.27
N GLY A 583 14.92 -7.48 27.26
CA GLY A 583 15.67 -6.30 27.63
C GLY A 583 17.15 -6.56 27.63
N ILE A 584 17.90 -5.81 26.83
CA ILE A 584 19.29 -5.33 27.01
C ILE A 584 20.31 -6.32 27.61
N PHE A 585 20.00 -6.93 28.75
CA PHE A 585 20.62 -8.06 29.43
C PHE A 585 20.65 -9.39 28.66
N ASP A 586 19.68 -9.73 27.80
CA ASP A 586 19.80 -10.96 26.98
C ASP A 586 20.98 -10.88 26.00
N VAL A 587 21.34 -9.66 25.58
CA VAL A 587 22.50 -9.42 24.71
C VAL A 587 23.79 -9.32 25.54
N ILE A 588 23.72 -8.81 26.77
CA ILE A 588 24.81 -8.88 27.75
C ILE A 588 24.80 -10.30 28.34
N LYS A 589 25.23 -11.32 27.56
CA LYS A 589 25.28 -12.75 27.95
C LYS A 589 25.38 -12.94 29.47
N LEU A 590 24.25 -13.23 30.12
CA LEU A 590 24.04 -13.22 31.58
C LEU A 590 25.06 -14.08 32.35
N ASP A 591 25.54 -15.16 31.75
CA ASP A 591 26.59 -16.04 32.32
C ASP A 591 27.91 -15.29 32.60
N GLN A 592 28.22 -14.24 31.85
CA GLN A 592 29.44 -13.46 32.01
C GLN A 592 29.34 -12.41 33.12
N LEU A 593 28.12 -11.91 33.40
CA LEU A 593 27.83 -11.02 34.51
C LEU A 593 28.00 -11.75 35.84
N ASN A 594 27.43 -12.96 35.95
CA ASN A 594 27.51 -13.80 37.15
C ASN A 594 28.95 -14.20 37.52
N ASN A 595 29.76 -14.61 36.53
CA ASN A 595 31.15 -14.98 36.77
C ASN A 595 32.03 -13.81 37.26
N LYS A 596 31.68 -12.56 36.93
CA LYS A 596 32.39 -11.35 37.39
C LYS A 596 31.89 -10.81 38.73
N ILE A 597 30.59 -10.89 39.02
CA ILE A 597 30.03 -10.52 40.33
C ILE A 597 30.58 -11.46 41.41
N ALA A 598 30.59 -12.76 41.15
CA ALA A 598 31.09 -13.78 42.08
C ALA A 598 32.59 -13.66 42.39
N SER A 599 33.37 -13.01 41.51
CA SER A 599 34.84 -12.91 41.65
C SER A 599 35.35 -11.55 42.15
N SER A 600 34.54 -10.48 42.14
CA SER A 600 35.01 -9.11 42.45
C SER A 600 34.38 -8.47 43.69
N GLY A 601 33.25 -8.98 44.19
CA GLY A 601 32.52 -8.38 45.32
C GLY A 601 31.94 -6.98 45.07
N HIS A 602 32.13 -6.43 43.85
CA HIS A 602 31.64 -5.11 43.45
C HIS A 602 30.30 -5.24 42.73
N LYS A 603 29.35 -4.35 43.03
CA LYS A 603 28.08 -4.27 42.30
C LYS A 603 28.35 -3.68 40.91
N PRO A 604 27.97 -4.35 39.82
CA PRO A 604 28.20 -3.82 38.49
C PRO A 604 27.34 -2.58 38.25
N LYS A 605 27.94 -1.57 37.60
CA LYS A 605 27.22 -0.40 37.12
C LYS A 605 26.73 -0.63 35.70
N LEU A 606 25.46 -0.31 35.49
CA LEU A 606 24.80 -0.37 34.20
C LEU A 606 24.43 1.04 33.77
N THR A 607 24.75 1.38 32.53
CA THR A 607 24.42 2.69 31.97
C THR A 607 23.51 2.53 30.76
N PHE A 608 22.44 3.31 30.74
CA PHE A 608 21.57 3.50 29.59
C PHE A 608 21.86 4.87 28.98
N GLU A 609 22.00 4.92 27.66
CA GLU A 609 22.24 6.12 26.88
C GLU A 609 21.19 6.20 25.76
N PHE A 610 20.37 7.22 25.83
CA PHE A 610 19.33 7.54 24.88
C PHE A 610 19.85 8.55 23.87
N PHE A 611 19.42 8.43 22.61
CA PHE A 611 19.79 9.37 21.55
C PHE A 611 18.69 9.42 20.51
N VAL A 612 18.58 10.57 19.85
CA VAL A 612 17.62 10.81 18.77
C VAL A 612 18.37 10.87 17.44
N SER A 613 17.84 10.25 16.38
CA SER A 613 18.46 10.30 15.04
C SER A 613 17.44 10.65 13.96
N SER A 614 17.87 11.39 12.94
CA SER A 614 17.05 11.65 11.74
C SER A 614 16.89 10.39 10.91
N GLY A 615 15.67 10.13 10.42
CA GLY A 615 15.36 9.01 9.53
C GLY A 615 15.99 9.12 8.12
N MET A 616 16.54 10.28 7.74
CA MET A 616 17.22 10.48 6.45
C MET A 616 18.72 10.74 6.62
N ALA A 617 19.54 9.95 5.92
CA ALA A 617 20.99 9.82 6.07
C ALA A 617 21.86 11.03 5.66
N ARG A 618 21.39 12.28 5.77
CA ARG A 618 22.21 13.46 5.41
C ARG A 618 22.34 14.45 6.56
N GLY A 619 23.48 14.35 7.25
CA GLY A 619 23.97 15.33 8.22
C GLY A 619 23.76 14.88 9.67
N LYS A 620 24.84 14.51 10.36
CA LYS A 620 24.84 14.35 11.82
C LYS A 620 24.70 15.73 12.46
N LYS A 621 23.47 16.15 12.77
CA LYS A 621 23.24 17.16 13.83
C LYS A 621 23.24 16.43 15.16
N ASP A 622 23.83 17.03 16.18
CA ASP A 622 23.84 16.48 17.54
C ASP A 622 22.45 16.69 18.17
N LEU A 623 21.57 15.70 18.00
CA LEU A 623 20.15 15.76 18.42
C LEU A 623 19.97 15.34 19.88
N ASN A 624 21.04 15.09 20.62
CA ASN A 624 21.01 14.75 22.04
C ASN A 624 20.45 15.90 22.91
N LEU A 625 20.54 17.14 22.42
CA LEU A 625 19.97 18.34 23.07
C LEU A 625 18.44 18.29 23.21
N LEU A 626 17.77 17.36 22.54
CA LEU A 626 16.33 17.17 22.60
C LEU A 626 15.88 16.39 23.85
N ILE A 627 16.76 15.64 24.52
CA ILE A 627 16.38 14.78 25.64
C ILE A 627 16.56 15.54 26.96
N LYS A 628 15.45 15.90 27.61
CA LYS A 628 15.44 16.61 28.90
C LYS A 628 15.67 15.70 30.09
N GLU A 629 14.99 14.56 30.10
CA GLU A 629 15.07 13.56 31.17
C GLU A 629 14.98 12.17 30.59
N CYS A 630 15.58 11.21 31.28
CA CYS A 630 15.44 9.80 30.99
C CYS A 630 15.17 8.97 32.25
N GLY A 631 14.51 7.83 32.07
CA GLY A 631 14.06 6.96 33.14
C GLY A 631 14.15 5.50 32.79
N VAL A 632 14.52 4.69 33.79
CA VAL A 632 14.53 3.23 33.72
C VAL A 632 13.80 2.67 34.95
N TYR A 633 12.80 1.84 34.70
CA TYR A 633 12.11 1.06 35.72
C TYR A 633 12.35 -0.44 35.45
N PRO A 634 13.27 -1.09 36.19
CA PRO A 634 13.52 -2.51 36.07
C PRO A 634 12.35 -3.33 36.64
N LEU A 635 11.97 -4.41 35.95
CA LEU A 635 10.94 -5.35 36.40
C LEU A 635 11.57 -6.49 37.23
N ASN A 636 12.10 -6.16 38.42
CA ASN A 636 12.74 -7.13 39.33
C ASN A 636 11.84 -7.53 40.50
N ASP A 637 12.11 -8.72 41.07
CA ASP A 637 11.25 -9.43 42.02
C ASP A 637 10.82 -8.68 43.32
N SER A 638 9.55 -8.90 43.64
CA SER A 638 8.88 -9.06 44.95
C SER A 638 8.60 -7.91 45.93
N ASN A 639 9.05 -6.66 45.75
CA ASN A 639 8.70 -5.60 46.73
C ASN A 639 7.63 -4.58 46.31
N ASN A 640 7.14 -4.60 45.06
CA ASN A 640 6.21 -3.55 44.57
C ASN A 640 4.79 -4.05 44.25
N CYS A 641 4.38 -5.23 44.75
CA CYS A 641 3.03 -5.78 44.57
C CYS A 641 2.08 -5.57 45.77
N VAL A 642 2.47 -4.77 46.76
CA VAL A 642 1.57 -4.39 47.87
C VAL A 642 1.45 -2.87 47.88
N GLU A 643 0.53 -2.37 47.06
CA GLU A 643 -0.38 -1.26 47.37
C GLU A 643 -1.45 -1.14 46.27
#